data_AF-A0A7S1NHD5-F1
#
_entry.id   AF-A0A7S1NHD5-F1
#
_cell.length_a   1.000
_cell.length_b   1.000
_cell.length_c   1.000
_cell.angle_alpha   90.00
_cell.angle_beta   90.00
_cell.angle_gamma   90.00
#
_symmetry.space_group_name_H-M   'P 1'
#
loop_
_entity.id
_entity.type
_entity.pdbx_description
1 polymer ?
#
loop_
_entity_poly.entity_id
_entity_poly.type
_entity_poly.pdbx_seq_one_letter_code
_entity_poly.pdbx_strand_id
1 'polypeptide(L)'
;RNMDIEITSNVLSSDDDIKLVADDRYMDYKGPFSPPNEEVQNCLVPPPGKYANMSGPGSGLIVTPKCGPTIINAMCLTSANDVDNRDPTSFKIWGYKSMHTDCTLIAEGQIPLFSERHQRQKLVFVTPNKEAYIRYKVVFPTVKNMDMDPQIWFQIGQVELLGIVAGPTAADAVATSSVPQVEVPDCKHSGYQQSTAPIREHQEPELLQDLLQDDDGILMSSSDMSVERQLSLDSREFFMRQADQIRSASGKVLGNIPECAEKTLLLLNYNLQMLELYKKNNLSLSTECLLDVRKMRSLYDCLDTQLEAEDLTSSIRVPAFHDLETIMSKGHADIKREGLDVFSTALKQLRPVNTDHLIELMDSGMETSKSIKDKDIVLLLGHTGVGKSTLIHFLSGSKFEEKFDDSDLHFEPVLNQESCSDLHQVTTSPGNQSDTKSILPVKVRHGGHEIVLCDCPGLGDTEGCEVDLLNGLAIVRAVHGCRSVRPLVVISGKDVGSRWDKLPKQMLELTQFLCNIDEAKIAITYVFTKFAEHENSRFIHKKLKELQDLLQQRQDLRGYLSNHSLTVLLEDIVSKTKDGKAFRFHPRDYMAGKGPEPSELLDHLTGKIEDDEKKNEKKNEKIKAITNPSQAFAYFISSDTRSALDLQLGIITRSFQNALKRMDMPLLEYRLMQLGKLAFHFGQFRMANVIAAFNECVLLVVKSESEMHDIIMKVLERSMKDHNSAIEDDLKYAYTQFEHLKRLEHVRGSCDDKERTSYVESCEHAFIQAQEKLCKSVSHALEGALCTPFTGNPLIPEWLDKMRNLRDCIPLSLSLLSTLYDTARGAVEEALMSCVDVAYKTFSAGDFDQYVIMLDQLLCAQEKFVGHTQSDAVESYRKMKDLPVAGHEEYLENMISGLRAMFNMSGDTQSLQPDPGNIIRALETFDSLCKAEGISRHVQIQILKDTKVSLLDECDSIFQDMCKQMSLDSEAPTITGMQGCVNRLAVLRQYPSIHLRTTDLWNSLFNGVVRHINATKECATAIMSKECLWSDIEISDLTDCMIKLHDAESILNSMQMPLQGAFQDITLHISEMCEKI
;
A
#
# COMPACT_ATOMS: atom_id res chain seq x y z
N ARG A 1 -22.61 -43.88 26.30
CA ARG A 1 -21.54 -43.55 27.27
C ARG A 1 -20.84 -42.31 26.72
N ASN A 2 -20.83 -41.25 27.53
CA ASN A 2 -20.13 -39.96 27.44
C ASN A 2 -20.36 -39.13 26.16
N MET A 3 -21.42 -38.31 26.19
CA MET A 3 -21.35 -36.97 25.57
C MET A 3 -20.45 -36.14 26.49
N ASP A 4 -19.17 -36.04 26.15
CA ASP A 4 -18.30 -35.02 26.70
C ASP A 4 -18.78 -33.68 26.14
N ILE A 5 -19.64 -32.99 26.90
CA ILE A 5 -19.87 -31.57 26.69
C ILE A 5 -18.52 -30.91 26.90
N GLU A 6 -17.95 -30.41 25.82
CA GLU A 6 -16.70 -29.65 25.77
C GLU A 6 -16.79 -28.50 26.80
N ILE A 7 -16.12 -28.65 27.95
CA ILE A 7 -16.05 -27.62 28.99
C ILE A 7 -15.00 -26.60 28.51
N THR A 8 -15.41 -25.65 27.65
CA THR A 8 -14.49 -24.99 26.71
C THR A 8 -13.90 -23.65 27.13
N SER A 9 -14.51 -22.86 28.02
CA SER A 9 -13.93 -21.58 28.43
C SER A 9 -14.55 -20.99 29.70
N ASN A 10 -13.83 -20.09 30.38
CA ASN A 10 -14.40 -19.25 31.42
C ASN A 10 -15.39 -18.26 30.79
N VAL A 11 -16.66 -18.30 31.21
CA VAL A 11 -17.70 -17.41 30.69
C VAL A 11 -17.74 -16.06 31.39
N LEU A 12 -16.93 -15.90 32.46
CA LEU A 12 -16.84 -14.66 33.21
C LEU A 12 -15.76 -13.72 32.66
N SER A 13 -16.01 -12.42 32.74
CA SER A 13 -15.10 -11.33 32.36
C SER A 13 -14.94 -10.31 33.49
N SER A 14 -13.87 -9.50 33.45
CA SER A 14 -13.64 -8.42 34.43
C SER A 14 -14.76 -7.37 34.45
N ASP A 15 -15.50 -7.25 33.36
CA ASP A 15 -16.54 -6.24 33.19
C ASP A 15 -17.93 -6.74 33.59
N ASP A 16 -18.06 -8.01 34.00
CA ASP A 16 -19.35 -8.58 34.39
C ASP A 16 -19.92 -7.87 35.62
N ASP A 17 -21.24 -7.70 35.64
CA ASP A 17 -21.92 -7.11 36.80
C ASP A 17 -21.87 -8.10 37.97
N ILE A 18 -20.94 -7.85 38.89
CA ILE A 18 -20.70 -8.67 40.07
C ILE A 18 -21.08 -7.92 41.35
N LYS A 19 -21.81 -8.62 42.24
CA LYS A 19 -22.19 -8.16 43.57
C LYS A 19 -21.70 -9.16 44.61
N LEU A 20 -21.21 -8.64 45.74
CA LEU A 20 -20.84 -9.47 46.89
C LEU A 20 -22.08 -10.09 47.54
N VAL A 21 -21.95 -11.29 48.10
CA VAL A 21 -22.96 -11.94 48.95
C VAL A 21 -22.37 -12.07 50.35
N ALA A 22 -23.06 -11.53 51.34
CA ALA A 22 -22.60 -11.45 52.74
C ALA A 22 -23.27 -12.47 53.68
N ASP A 23 -24.43 -13.02 53.30
CA ASP A 23 -25.18 -14.09 53.98
C ASP A 23 -26.08 -14.66 52.87
N ASP A 24 -26.60 -15.88 53.00
CA ASP A 24 -27.33 -16.59 51.94
C ASP A 24 -28.64 -15.86 51.48
N ARG A 25 -28.94 -14.71 52.10
CA ARG A 25 -30.02 -13.76 51.81
C ARG A 25 -29.51 -12.60 50.96
N TYR A 26 -30.19 -12.38 49.82
CA TYR A 26 -29.98 -11.26 48.90
C TYR A 26 -30.05 -9.91 49.66
N MET A 27 -28.97 -9.14 49.70
CA MET A 27 -28.94 -7.83 50.37
C MET A 27 -28.18 -6.79 49.53
N ASP A 28 -28.88 -5.76 49.05
CA ASP A 28 -28.31 -4.53 48.46
C ASP A 28 -27.90 -3.54 49.58
N TYR A 29 -27.00 -3.92 50.49
CA TYR A 29 -26.60 -3.09 51.64
C TYR A 29 -25.17 -2.55 51.49
N LYS A 30 -25.00 -1.21 51.54
CA LYS A 30 -23.71 -0.49 51.41
C LYS A 30 -23.02 -0.29 52.76
N GLY A 31 -22.42 -1.34 53.33
CA GLY A 31 -21.43 -1.27 54.42
C GLY A 31 -20.12 -1.95 53.99
N PRO A 32 -18.95 -1.68 54.61
CA PRO A 32 -17.68 -2.23 54.15
C PRO A 32 -17.54 -3.70 54.60
N PHE A 33 -18.01 -4.63 53.78
CA PHE A 33 -17.83 -6.08 53.98
C PHE A 33 -16.49 -6.59 53.44
N SER A 34 -15.79 -5.79 52.65
CA SER A 34 -14.47 -6.11 52.08
C SER A 34 -13.46 -5.00 52.40
N PRO A 35 -12.21 -5.33 52.73
CA PRO A 35 -11.11 -4.35 52.80
C PRO A 35 -10.91 -3.63 51.44
N PRO A 36 -10.37 -2.38 51.45
CA PRO A 36 -9.98 -1.70 50.21
C PRO A 36 -8.98 -2.52 49.39
N ASN A 37 -9.19 -2.62 48.08
CA ASN A 37 -8.42 -3.46 47.15
C ASN A 37 -8.58 -4.97 47.36
N GLU A 38 -9.56 -5.42 48.15
CA GLU A 38 -9.93 -6.82 48.31
C GLU A 38 -11.43 -7.08 47.99
N GLU A 39 -12.01 -6.24 47.12
CA GLU A 39 -13.41 -6.29 46.73
C GLU A 39 -13.74 -7.50 45.83
N VAL A 40 -15.03 -7.81 45.71
CA VAL A 40 -15.54 -8.95 44.94
C VAL A 40 -15.11 -8.96 43.46
N GLN A 41 -14.83 -7.79 42.87
CA GLN A 41 -14.38 -7.68 41.47
C GLN A 41 -13.01 -8.32 41.24
N ASN A 42 -12.16 -8.35 42.27
CA ASN A 42 -10.79 -8.85 42.17
C ASN A 42 -10.72 -10.37 41.96
N CYS A 43 -11.82 -11.11 42.19
CA CYS A 43 -11.85 -12.55 41.90
C CYS A 43 -12.18 -12.89 40.44
N LEU A 44 -12.42 -11.90 39.57
CA LEU A 44 -12.69 -12.14 38.13
C LEU A 44 -11.47 -11.86 37.22
N VAL A 45 -10.43 -11.19 37.74
CA VAL A 45 -9.28 -10.72 36.95
C VAL A 45 -8.07 -11.66 37.11
N PRO A 46 -7.36 -12.02 36.03
CA PRO A 46 -6.04 -12.65 36.09
C PRO A 46 -4.90 -11.60 36.11
N PRO A 47 -3.78 -11.82 36.83
CA PRO A 47 -3.48 -12.95 37.73
C PRO A 47 -4.41 -12.94 38.96
N PRO A 48 -4.54 -14.07 39.71
CA PRO A 48 -5.50 -14.20 40.79
C PRO A 48 -5.39 -13.04 41.78
N GLY A 49 -6.45 -12.22 41.87
CA GLY A 49 -6.56 -11.15 42.85
C GLY A 49 -6.82 -11.69 44.25
N LYS A 50 -7.42 -10.85 45.11
CA LYS A 50 -7.93 -11.28 46.40
C LYS A 50 -9.31 -10.69 46.60
N TYR A 51 -10.30 -11.55 46.80
CA TYR A 51 -11.60 -11.18 47.33
C TYR A 51 -11.69 -11.68 48.76
N ALA A 52 -11.85 -10.76 49.72
CA ALA A 52 -12.10 -11.09 51.12
C ALA A 52 -13.46 -10.54 51.57
N ASN A 53 -14.19 -11.34 52.35
CA ASN A 53 -15.48 -10.96 52.89
C ASN A 53 -15.53 -11.20 54.41
N MET A 54 -15.71 -10.11 55.15
CA MET A 54 -15.72 -10.08 56.62
C MET A 54 -16.93 -10.80 57.23
N SER A 55 -17.96 -11.13 56.43
CA SER A 55 -19.11 -11.91 56.90
C SER A 55 -18.81 -13.40 57.08
N GLY A 56 -17.70 -13.90 56.55
CA GLY A 56 -17.25 -15.26 56.83
C GLY A 56 -18.03 -16.36 56.09
N PRO A 57 -18.32 -17.52 56.73
CA PRO A 57 -19.06 -18.62 56.12
C PRO A 57 -20.42 -18.17 55.55
N GLY A 58 -20.79 -18.65 54.36
CA GLY A 58 -21.99 -18.21 53.65
C GLY A 58 -21.78 -16.98 52.74
N SER A 59 -20.55 -16.46 52.68
CA SER A 59 -20.16 -15.43 51.72
C SER A 59 -20.11 -15.98 50.29
N GLY A 60 -20.19 -15.08 49.31
CA GLY A 60 -20.16 -15.46 47.91
C GLY A 60 -20.23 -14.28 46.96
N LEU A 61 -20.74 -14.54 45.76
CA LEU A 61 -20.93 -13.55 44.71
C LEU A 61 -22.17 -13.84 43.88
N ILE A 62 -22.77 -12.79 43.33
CA ILE A 62 -23.75 -12.87 42.25
C ILE A 62 -23.12 -12.21 41.03
N VAL A 63 -23.08 -12.91 39.91
CA VAL A 63 -22.47 -12.42 38.68
C VAL A 63 -23.44 -12.55 37.51
N THR A 64 -23.53 -11.52 36.69
CA THR A 64 -24.30 -11.50 35.45
C THR A 64 -23.30 -11.50 34.28
N PRO A 65 -23.07 -12.65 33.62
CA PRO A 65 -22.15 -12.71 32.48
C PRO A 65 -22.62 -11.79 31.36
N LYS A 66 -21.76 -10.87 30.90
CA LYS A 66 -22.11 -9.96 29.78
C LYS A 66 -22.19 -10.67 28.43
N CYS A 67 -21.60 -11.86 28.31
CA CYS A 67 -21.66 -12.69 27.11
C CYS A 67 -23.05 -13.27 26.81
N GLY A 68 -24.06 -13.01 27.65
CA GLY A 68 -25.44 -13.44 27.46
C GLY A 68 -25.81 -14.68 28.29
N PRO A 69 -26.94 -15.36 27.97
CA PRO A 69 -27.33 -16.58 28.66
C PRO A 69 -26.29 -17.69 28.45
N THR A 70 -25.81 -18.30 29.52
CA THR A 70 -24.78 -19.36 29.45
C THR A 70 -25.24 -20.67 30.07
N ILE A 71 -24.61 -21.78 29.68
CA ILE A 71 -24.78 -23.11 30.28
C ILE A 71 -23.44 -23.49 30.92
N ILE A 72 -23.37 -23.49 32.26
CA ILE A 72 -22.16 -23.81 33.02
C ILE A 72 -22.20 -25.24 33.58
N ASN A 73 -21.06 -25.94 33.51
CA ASN A 73 -20.93 -27.34 33.94
C ASN A 73 -19.70 -27.62 34.83
N ALA A 74 -18.84 -26.62 35.02
CA ALA A 74 -17.75 -26.68 35.98
C ALA A 74 -17.40 -25.28 36.51
N MET A 75 -16.64 -25.22 37.58
CA MET A 75 -16.09 -24.00 38.17
C MET A 75 -14.62 -24.22 38.51
N CYS A 76 -13.77 -23.23 38.29
CA CYS A 76 -12.41 -23.21 38.81
C CYS A 76 -12.29 -22.16 39.92
N LEU A 77 -11.60 -22.54 40.99
CA LEU A 77 -11.33 -21.69 42.15
C LEU A 77 -9.82 -21.62 42.37
N THR A 78 -9.28 -20.44 42.57
CA THR A 78 -7.87 -20.25 42.91
C THR A 78 -7.75 -19.69 44.33
N SER A 79 -6.89 -20.29 45.17
CA SER A 79 -6.67 -19.80 46.54
C SER A 79 -6.05 -18.40 46.56
N ALA A 80 -6.44 -17.59 47.55
CA ALA A 80 -5.87 -16.25 47.76
C ALA A 80 -4.42 -16.34 48.29
N ASN A 81 -3.77 -15.20 48.56
CA ASN A 81 -2.37 -15.11 49.02
C ASN A 81 -2.18 -15.08 50.55
N ASP A 82 -3.25 -15.01 51.35
CA ASP A 82 -3.20 -14.72 52.79
C ASP A 82 -3.15 -16.02 53.66
N VAL A 83 -4.15 -16.32 54.49
CA VAL A 83 -4.12 -17.46 55.46
C VAL A 83 -5.09 -18.59 55.11
N ASP A 84 -4.67 -19.85 55.25
CA ASP A 84 -5.38 -21.04 54.72
C ASP A 84 -6.69 -21.34 55.44
N ASN A 85 -6.78 -20.89 56.69
CA ASN A 85 -7.95 -21.10 57.54
C ASN A 85 -9.23 -20.44 56.99
N ARG A 86 -9.08 -19.45 56.09
CA ARG A 86 -10.17 -18.67 55.49
C ARG A 86 -10.64 -19.22 54.13
N ASP A 87 -9.98 -20.26 53.62
CA ASP A 87 -10.29 -20.84 52.33
C ASP A 87 -11.64 -21.61 52.40
N PRO A 88 -12.47 -21.52 51.35
CA PRO A 88 -13.75 -22.21 51.32
C PRO A 88 -13.60 -23.71 51.17
N THR A 89 -14.47 -24.47 51.83
CA THR A 89 -14.48 -25.94 51.83
C THR A 89 -15.72 -26.55 51.19
N SER A 90 -16.76 -25.77 50.93
CA SER A 90 -17.94 -26.19 50.15
C SER A 90 -18.48 -25.05 49.29
N PHE A 91 -19.23 -25.38 48.25
CA PHE A 91 -19.89 -24.41 47.37
C PHE A 91 -21.33 -24.81 47.05
N LYS A 92 -22.14 -23.80 46.73
CA LYS A 92 -23.46 -23.93 46.10
C LYS A 92 -23.57 -22.90 44.98
N ILE A 93 -24.12 -23.31 43.84
CA ILE A 93 -24.31 -22.43 42.69
C ILE A 93 -25.74 -22.53 42.15
N TRP A 94 -26.37 -21.37 41.96
CA TRP A 94 -27.72 -21.23 41.40
C TRP A 94 -27.70 -20.40 40.13
N GLY A 95 -28.62 -20.69 39.21
CA GLY A 95 -28.84 -19.92 37.98
C GLY A 95 -30.18 -19.21 38.01
N TYR A 96 -30.22 -18.00 37.47
CA TYR A 96 -31.44 -17.20 37.30
C TYR A 96 -31.80 -17.11 35.82
N LYS A 97 -33.08 -17.32 35.50
CA LYS A 97 -33.62 -17.12 34.14
C LYS A 97 -34.15 -15.69 33.92
N SER A 98 -34.32 -14.92 34.99
CA SER A 98 -34.75 -13.52 34.95
C SER A 98 -33.93 -12.66 35.92
N MET A 99 -33.97 -11.33 35.77
CA MET A 99 -33.14 -10.43 36.58
C MET A 99 -33.53 -10.37 38.06
N HIS A 100 -34.74 -10.80 38.46
CA HIS A 100 -35.23 -10.53 39.82
C HIS A 100 -35.97 -11.69 40.52
N THR A 101 -36.43 -12.74 39.83
CA THR A 101 -37.14 -13.88 40.47
C THR A 101 -36.87 -15.22 39.77
N ASP A 102 -36.96 -16.31 40.54
CA ASP A 102 -36.70 -17.72 40.18
C ASP A 102 -35.23 -18.10 39.97
N CYS A 103 -34.61 -18.66 41.03
CA CYS A 103 -33.28 -19.29 40.98
C CYS A 103 -33.37 -20.81 41.08
N THR A 104 -32.68 -21.51 40.20
CA THR A 104 -32.58 -22.98 40.20
C THR A 104 -31.20 -23.39 40.70
N LEU A 105 -31.11 -24.33 41.64
CA LEU A 105 -29.82 -24.88 42.08
C LEU A 105 -29.21 -25.67 40.92
N ILE A 106 -28.01 -25.28 40.49
CA ILE A 106 -27.26 -25.91 39.39
C ILE A 106 -26.37 -27.02 39.95
N ALA A 107 -25.61 -26.73 41.01
CA ALA A 107 -24.71 -27.68 41.64
C ALA A 107 -24.38 -27.29 43.08
N GLU A 108 -24.02 -28.28 43.89
CA GLU A 108 -23.42 -28.10 45.21
C GLU A 108 -22.40 -29.21 45.48
N GLY A 109 -21.41 -28.94 46.33
CA GLY A 109 -20.37 -29.93 46.62
C GLY A 109 -19.29 -29.45 47.58
N GLN A 110 -18.36 -30.36 47.89
CA GLN A 110 -17.16 -30.08 48.67
C GLN A 110 -16.04 -29.57 47.76
N ILE A 111 -15.25 -28.63 48.26
CA ILE A 111 -14.05 -28.09 47.58
C ILE A 111 -12.84 -28.84 48.15
N PRO A 112 -11.99 -29.47 47.30
CA PRO A 112 -10.73 -30.03 47.76
C PRO A 112 -9.87 -28.97 48.43
N LEU A 113 -9.23 -29.32 49.56
CA LEU A 113 -8.39 -28.38 50.30
C LEU A 113 -7.24 -27.87 49.43
N PHE A 114 -6.98 -26.57 49.51
CA PHE A 114 -5.78 -25.98 48.91
C PHE A 114 -4.57 -26.32 49.79
N SER A 115 -3.59 -27.02 49.22
CA SER A 115 -2.30 -27.33 49.84
C SER A 115 -1.29 -26.19 49.71
N GLU A 116 -1.47 -25.30 48.72
CA GLU A 116 -0.61 -24.15 48.43
C GLU A 116 -1.44 -22.88 48.11
N ARG A 117 -0.80 -21.70 48.14
CA ARG A 117 -1.40 -20.42 47.77
C ARG A 117 -1.37 -20.21 46.26
N HIS A 118 -2.33 -19.48 45.71
CA HIS A 118 -2.55 -19.37 44.26
C HIS A 118 -2.74 -20.73 43.55
N GLN A 119 -3.15 -21.75 44.29
CA GLN A 119 -3.43 -23.08 43.75
C GLN A 119 -4.83 -23.10 43.15
N ARG A 120 -4.96 -23.59 41.92
CA ARG A 120 -6.23 -23.72 41.20
C ARG A 120 -6.84 -25.11 41.42
N GLN A 121 -8.10 -25.14 41.84
CA GLN A 121 -8.94 -26.34 41.96
C GLN A 121 -10.06 -26.29 40.92
N LYS A 122 -10.22 -27.37 40.14
CA LYS A 122 -11.31 -27.50 39.15
C LYS A 122 -12.42 -28.39 39.73
N LEU A 123 -13.64 -27.86 39.77
CA LEU A 123 -14.84 -28.51 40.29
C LEU A 123 -15.80 -28.78 39.14
N VAL A 124 -15.94 -30.05 38.74
CA VAL A 124 -16.90 -30.46 37.71
C VAL A 124 -18.23 -30.82 38.38
N PHE A 125 -19.35 -30.33 37.84
CA PHE A 125 -20.67 -30.58 38.42
C PHE A 125 -21.07 -32.04 38.22
N VAL A 126 -21.52 -32.68 39.30
CA VAL A 126 -21.86 -34.12 39.31
C VAL A 126 -23.01 -34.43 38.34
N THR A 127 -23.99 -33.52 38.24
CA THR A 127 -25.07 -33.59 37.27
C THR A 127 -24.89 -32.46 36.24
N PRO A 128 -24.68 -32.77 34.95
CA PRO A 128 -24.53 -31.73 33.94
C PRO A 128 -25.81 -30.92 33.80
N ASN A 129 -25.68 -29.60 33.94
CA ASN A 129 -26.70 -28.64 33.62
C ASN A 129 -26.88 -28.52 32.10
N LYS A 130 -28.15 -28.49 31.68
CA LYS A 130 -28.57 -28.35 30.27
C LYS A 130 -29.34 -27.05 29.99
N GLU A 131 -29.59 -26.27 31.03
CA GLU A 131 -30.40 -25.05 30.95
C GLU A 131 -29.48 -23.82 30.93
N ALA A 132 -29.85 -22.83 30.10
CA ALA A 132 -29.15 -21.56 30.03
C ALA A 132 -29.68 -20.59 31.10
N TYR A 133 -28.78 -19.84 31.72
CA TYR A 133 -29.08 -18.85 32.75
C TYR A 133 -28.36 -17.53 32.44
N ILE A 134 -29.00 -16.41 32.75
CA ILE A 134 -28.47 -15.06 32.50
C ILE A 134 -27.66 -14.49 33.67
N ARG A 135 -27.72 -15.16 34.83
CA ARG A 135 -27.05 -14.74 36.06
C ARG A 135 -26.82 -15.94 36.97
N TYR A 136 -25.73 -15.92 37.72
CA TYR A 136 -25.38 -16.94 38.70
C TYR A 136 -25.18 -16.37 40.09
N LYS A 137 -25.61 -17.12 41.10
CA LYS A 137 -25.25 -16.90 42.51
C LYS A 137 -24.34 -18.04 42.94
N VAL A 138 -23.13 -17.73 43.39
CA VAL A 138 -22.18 -18.67 43.98
C VAL A 138 -22.03 -18.34 45.46
N VAL A 139 -22.19 -19.33 46.33
CA VAL A 139 -22.04 -19.19 47.78
C VAL A 139 -21.09 -20.25 48.29
N PHE A 140 -20.31 -19.90 49.31
CA PHE A 140 -19.38 -20.78 50.01
C PHE A 140 -19.85 -20.99 51.45
N PRO A 141 -20.68 -22.02 51.72
CA PRO A 141 -21.32 -22.20 53.03
C PRO A 141 -20.34 -22.46 54.18
N THR A 142 -19.19 -23.07 53.89
CA THR A 142 -18.21 -23.46 54.91
C THR A 142 -16.81 -23.00 54.52
N VAL A 143 -16.00 -22.65 55.53
CA VAL A 143 -14.55 -22.40 55.40
C VAL A 143 -13.78 -23.32 56.36
N LYS A 144 -12.49 -23.53 56.11
CA LYS A 144 -11.67 -24.60 56.73
C LYS A 144 -11.75 -24.68 58.26
N ASN A 145 -11.77 -23.56 58.98
CA ASN A 145 -11.77 -23.51 60.45
C ASN A 145 -12.99 -22.81 61.07
N MET A 146 -14.16 -22.89 60.43
CA MET A 146 -15.39 -22.22 60.93
C MET A 146 -15.79 -22.62 62.35
N ASP A 147 -15.44 -23.82 62.82
CA ASP A 147 -15.79 -24.31 64.16
C ASP A 147 -14.89 -23.76 65.29
N MET A 148 -13.75 -23.15 64.95
CA MET A 148 -12.78 -22.62 65.93
C MET A 148 -12.84 -21.10 66.10
N ASP A 149 -13.32 -20.37 65.09
CA ASP A 149 -13.45 -18.92 65.12
C ASP A 149 -14.76 -18.47 64.43
N PRO A 150 -15.80 -18.10 65.19
CA PRO A 150 -17.08 -17.65 64.63
C PRO A 150 -17.00 -16.27 63.94
N GLN A 151 -15.86 -15.57 63.99
CA GLN A 151 -15.63 -14.30 63.27
C GLN A 151 -14.66 -14.47 62.08
N ILE A 152 -14.37 -15.70 61.66
CA ILE A 152 -13.42 -15.96 60.57
C ILE A 152 -13.90 -15.37 59.24
N TRP A 153 -13.04 -14.64 58.54
CA TRP A 153 -13.35 -14.07 57.23
C TRP A 153 -13.27 -15.11 56.12
N PHE A 154 -14.02 -14.90 55.05
CA PHE A 154 -13.91 -15.67 53.81
C PHE A 154 -12.86 -15.02 52.90
N GLN A 155 -12.13 -15.84 52.14
CA GLN A 155 -11.31 -15.33 51.04
C GLN A 155 -11.29 -16.27 49.83
N ILE A 156 -11.09 -15.70 48.65
CA ILE A 156 -10.77 -16.45 47.42
C ILE A 156 -9.92 -15.58 46.48
N GLY A 157 -9.03 -16.20 45.72
CA GLY A 157 -8.17 -15.49 44.77
C GLY A 157 -8.84 -15.26 43.43
N GLN A 158 -9.46 -16.30 42.86
CA GLN A 158 -10.17 -16.20 41.58
C GLN A 158 -11.32 -17.20 41.50
N VAL A 159 -12.39 -16.83 40.79
CA VAL A 159 -13.54 -17.67 40.46
C VAL A 159 -13.77 -17.64 38.95
N GLU A 160 -13.79 -18.81 38.32
CA GLU A 160 -14.07 -18.98 36.90
C GLU A 160 -15.27 -19.92 36.74
N LEU A 161 -16.26 -19.57 35.92
CA LEU A 161 -17.37 -20.44 35.58
C LEU A 161 -17.15 -21.00 34.18
N LEU A 162 -17.07 -22.33 34.05
CA LEU A 162 -16.73 -22.98 32.80
C LEU A 162 -18.00 -23.50 32.10
N GLY A 163 -18.22 -23.03 30.88
CA GLY A 163 -19.45 -23.29 30.14
C GLY A 163 -19.41 -22.81 28.69
N ILE A 164 -20.60 -22.75 28.08
CA ILE A 164 -20.84 -22.26 26.72
C ILE A 164 -21.91 -21.16 26.73
N VAL A 165 -21.84 -20.24 25.77
CA VAL A 165 -22.91 -19.26 25.51
C VAL A 165 -24.04 -19.94 24.73
N ALA A 166 -25.29 -19.76 25.17
CA ALA A 166 -26.45 -20.33 24.50
C ALA A 166 -26.81 -19.50 23.24
N GLY A 167 -26.76 -20.11 22.05
CA GLY A 167 -27.17 -19.46 20.80
C GLY A 167 -28.69 -19.19 20.72
N PRO A 168 -29.16 -18.35 19.78
CA PRO A 168 -30.58 -18.04 19.65
C PRO A 168 -31.38 -19.29 19.28
N THR A 169 -32.37 -19.64 20.09
CA THR A 169 -33.33 -20.72 19.81
C THR A 169 -34.33 -20.28 18.74
N ALA A 170 -34.68 -21.19 17.83
CA ALA A 170 -35.54 -21.02 16.65
C ALA A 170 -37.01 -20.60 16.91
N ALA A 171 -37.35 -20.09 18.10
CA ALA A 171 -38.71 -19.72 18.49
C ALA A 171 -39.07 -18.25 18.21
N ASP A 172 -38.08 -17.36 18.03
CA ASP A 172 -38.34 -15.91 17.83
C ASP A 172 -38.45 -15.49 16.35
N ALA A 173 -38.23 -16.41 15.40
CA ALA A 173 -38.27 -16.13 13.95
C ALA A 173 -39.67 -16.21 13.30
N VAL A 174 -40.75 -16.40 14.08
CA VAL A 174 -42.10 -16.67 13.52
C VAL A 174 -43.08 -15.49 13.68
N ALA A 175 -42.74 -14.44 14.42
CA ALA A 175 -43.66 -13.33 14.65
C ALA A 175 -43.20 -12.04 13.95
N THR A 176 -43.38 -11.96 12.63
CA THR A 176 -43.80 -10.76 11.84
C THR A 176 -43.51 -10.97 10.34
N SER A 177 -44.33 -11.80 9.69
CA SER A 177 -44.51 -11.73 8.24
C SER A 177 -45.95 -11.26 7.95
N SER A 178 -46.08 -10.12 7.28
CA SER A 178 -47.28 -9.77 6.51
C SER A 178 -46.96 -8.83 5.35
N VAL A 179 -46.56 -9.42 4.20
CA VAL A 179 -47.03 -9.24 2.80
C VAL A 179 -47.03 -7.80 2.18
N PRO A 180 -46.80 -7.53 0.85
CA PRO A 180 -46.88 -8.44 -0.31
C PRO A 180 -45.72 -8.47 -1.33
N GLN A 181 -45.78 -9.57 -2.09
CA GLN A 181 -45.11 -9.86 -3.36
C GLN A 181 -45.40 -8.80 -4.44
N VAL A 182 -44.37 -8.49 -5.25
CA VAL A 182 -44.52 -8.00 -6.62
C VAL A 182 -43.70 -8.92 -7.53
N GLU A 183 -44.34 -9.30 -8.64
CA GLU A 183 -43.96 -10.31 -9.60
C GLU A 183 -42.67 -10.00 -10.37
N VAL A 184 -41.93 -11.06 -10.69
CA VAL A 184 -40.81 -11.08 -11.64
C VAL A 184 -41.34 -11.60 -12.99
N PRO A 185 -40.90 -11.07 -14.14
CA PRO A 185 -40.92 -11.82 -15.39
C PRO A 185 -39.51 -12.30 -15.78
N ASP A 186 -39.33 -13.62 -15.68
CA ASP A 186 -38.77 -14.54 -16.68
C ASP A 186 -37.82 -14.01 -17.78
N CYS A 187 -36.62 -14.61 -17.94
CA CYS A 187 -36.41 -15.78 -18.81
C CYS A 187 -34.91 -16.15 -19.01
N LYS A 188 -34.59 -17.40 -18.64
CA LYS A 188 -33.96 -18.46 -19.46
C LYS A 188 -32.52 -18.33 -20.05
N HIS A 189 -31.72 -19.31 -19.60
CA HIS A 189 -30.93 -20.30 -20.37
C HIS A 189 -29.39 -20.20 -20.43
N SER A 190 -28.79 -21.19 -19.75
CA SER A 190 -27.88 -22.22 -20.27
C SER A 190 -26.39 -22.11 -19.93
N GLY A 191 -25.79 -23.27 -19.62
CA GLY A 191 -24.36 -23.52 -19.79
C GLY A 191 -23.62 -24.01 -18.55
N TYR A 192 -23.51 -25.33 -18.40
CA TYR A 192 -22.74 -26.05 -17.39
C TYR A 192 -21.21 -25.99 -17.61
N GLN A 193 -20.45 -26.22 -16.52
CA GLN A 193 -19.13 -26.89 -16.38
C GLN A 193 -17.82 -26.10 -16.11
N GLN A 194 -17.43 -26.17 -14.83
CA GLN A 194 -16.14 -26.57 -14.22
C GLN A 194 -14.77 -26.07 -14.75
N SER A 195 -14.04 -25.50 -13.78
CA SER A 195 -12.62 -25.73 -13.48
C SER A 195 -11.55 -25.02 -14.32
N THR A 196 -11.03 -23.91 -13.77
CA THR A 196 -9.62 -23.73 -13.35
C THR A 196 -9.51 -22.33 -12.74
N ALA A 197 -9.14 -22.23 -11.47
CA ALA A 197 -8.98 -20.94 -10.78
C ALA A 197 -7.58 -20.37 -11.08
N PRO A 198 -7.47 -19.15 -11.64
CA PRO A 198 -6.26 -18.35 -11.49
C PRO A 198 -6.33 -17.55 -10.18
N ILE A 199 -5.19 -17.47 -9.53
CA ILE A 199 -4.90 -16.64 -8.36
C ILE A 199 -5.28 -15.20 -8.70
N ARG A 200 -6.26 -14.64 -7.99
CA ARG A 200 -6.62 -13.21 -8.09
C ARG A 200 -5.56 -12.41 -7.33
N GLU A 201 -4.76 -11.66 -8.07
CA GLU A 201 -4.24 -10.38 -7.58
C GLU A 201 -5.42 -9.59 -7.01
N HIS A 202 -5.23 -8.98 -5.84
CA HIS A 202 -6.21 -8.10 -5.21
C HIS A 202 -6.44 -6.88 -6.11
N GLN A 203 -7.40 -6.99 -7.04
CA GLN A 203 -8.10 -5.82 -7.54
C GLN A 203 -8.94 -5.28 -6.38
N GLU A 204 -8.56 -4.09 -5.90
CA GLU A 204 -9.45 -3.23 -5.13
C GLU A 204 -10.83 -3.17 -5.82
N PRO A 205 -11.95 -3.19 -5.08
CA PRO A 205 -13.25 -2.97 -5.70
C PRO A 205 -13.25 -1.55 -6.28
N GLU A 206 -13.50 -1.39 -7.58
CA GLU A 206 -13.61 -0.09 -8.28
C GLU A 206 -14.62 0.88 -7.61
N LEU A 207 -15.49 0.40 -6.72
CA LEU A 207 -16.39 1.19 -5.89
C LEU A 207 -15.70 2.03 -4.79
N LEU A 208 -14.50 1.65 -4.33
CA LEU A 208 -13.79 2.34 -3.24
C LEU A 208 -13.08 3.62 -3.73
N GLN A 209 -12.58 3.64 -4.96
CA GLN A 209 -11.96 4.84 -5.55
C GLN A 209 -13.00 5.93 -5.82
N ASP A 210 -14.20 5.59 -6.30
CA ASP A 210 -15.28 6.57 -6.51
C ASP A 210 -15.87 7.12 -5.19
N LEU A 211 -15.75 6.39 -4.07
CA LEU A 211 -16.24 6.81 -2.74
C LEU A 211 -15.21 7.64 -1.94
N LEU A 212 -13.92 7.53 -2.29
CA LEU A 212 -12.80 8.20 -1.62
C LEU A 212 -12.20 9.34 -2.47
N GLN A 213 -12.52 9.45 -3.77
CA GLN A 213 -12.08 10.57 -4.62
C GLN A 213 -12.80 11.90 -4.35
N ASP A 214 -13.77 11.95 -3.43
CA ASP A 214 -14.31 13.20 -2.85
C ASP A 214 -13.34 13.81 -1.81
N ASP A 215 -12.02 13.70 -2.04
CA ASP A 215 -10.97 14.28 -1.18
C ASP A 215 -11.06 15.83 -1.10
N ASP A 216 -11.77 16.46 -2.03
CA ASP A 216 -12.07 17.91 -2.02
C ASP A 216 -13.51 18.24 -1.54
N GLY A 217 -14.28 17.24 -1.08
CA GLY A 217 -15.74 17.30 -0.90
C GLY A 217 -16.26 17.39 0.54
N ILE A 218 -15.42 17.61 1.56
CA ILE A 218 -15.90 17.90 2.94
C ILE A 218 -16.57 19.30 3.03
N LEU A 219 -16.46 20.11 1.97
CA LEU A 219 -17.11 21.41 1.83
C LEU A 219 -18.51 21.27 1.24
N MET A 220 -19.51 21.21 2.13
CA MET A 220 -20.94 21.41 1.86
C MET A 220 -21.50 20.56 0.71
N SER A 221 -22.10 19.42 1.03
CA SER A 221 -23.06 18.84 0.10
C SER A 221 -24.17 19.86 -0.16
N SER A 222 -24.68 19.91 -1.39
CA SER A 222 -25.78 20.80 -1.80
C SER A 222 -27.07 20.67 -0.94
N SER A 223 -27.13 19.64 -0.09
CA SER A 223 -28.20 19.29 0.82
C SER A 223 -28.14 19.92 2.21
N ASP A 224 -26.97 20.31 2.74
CA ASP A 224 -26.91 21.06 4.01
C ASP A 224 -27.65 22.41 3.88
N MET A 225 -27.56 23.06 2.71
CA MET A 225 -28.34 24.24 2.36
C MET A 225 -29.86 24.02 2.35
N SER A 226 -30.32 22.77 2.23
CA SER A 226 -31.75 22.41 2.24
C SER A 226 -32.28 22.09 3.64
N VAL A 227 -31.45 21.48 4.50
CA VAL A 227 -31.69 21.25 5.94
C VAL A 227 -31.73 22.57 6.70
N GLU A 228 -30.81 23.47 6.35
CA GLU A 228 -30.74 24.86 6.78
C GLU A 228 -32.10 25.59 6.71
N ARG A 229 -32.92 25.34 5.68
CA ARG A 229 -34.21 26.02 5.51
C ARG A 229 -35.31 25.57 6.48
N GLN A 230 -35.11 24.45 7.19
CA GLN A 230 -36.11 23.87 8.10
C GLN A 230 -36.00 24.38 9.56
N LEU A 231 -34.90 25.04 9.91
CA LEU A 231 -34.62 25.53 11.27
C LEU A 231 -34.85 27.04 11.40
N SER A 232 -35.17 27.51 12.61
CA SER A 232 -35.18 28.94 12.95
C SER A 232 -33.77 29.54 12.85
N LEU A 233 -33.64 30.87 12.69
CA LEU A 233 -32.33 31.55 12.58
C LEU A 233 -31.37 31.20 13.74
N ASP A 234 -31.85 31.25 14.98
CA ASP A 234 -31.03 30.96 16.17
C ASP A 234 -30.64 29.46 16.26
N SER A 235 -31.55 28.57 15.89
CA SER A 235 -31.27 27.12 15.87
C SER A 235 -30.36 26.70 14.72
N ARG A 236 -30.36 27.44 13.60
CA ARG A 236 -29.40 27.25 12.50
C ARG A 236 -27.99 27.58 12.96
N GLU A 237 -27.80 28.74 13.59
CA GLU A 237 -26.47 29.15 14.05
C GLU A 237 -25.91 28.18 15.09
N PHE A 238 -26.76 27.69 16.01
CA PHE A 238 -26.39 26.68 17.00
C PHE A 238 -26.07 25.30 16.39
N PHE A 239 -26.85 24.85 15.40
CA PHE A 239 -26.56 23.62 14.65
C PHE A 239 -25.24 23.71 13.90
N MET A 240 -25.03 24.82 13.17
CA MET A 240 -23.81 25.04 12.39
C MET A 240 -22.57 25.06 13.29
N ARG A 241 -22.63 25.72 14.46
CA ARG A 241 -21.52 25.69 15.42
C ARG A 241 -21.17 24.28 15.90
N GLN A 242 -22.15 23.42 16.18
CA GLN A 242 -21.90 22.03 16.58
C GLN A 242 -21.40 21.18 15.41
N ALA A 243 -21.97 21.35 14.21
CA ALA A 243 -21.52 20.65 13.01
C ALA A 243 -20.09 21.02 12.63
N ASP A 244 -19.74 22.31 12.70
CA ASP A 244 -18.39 22.81 12.46
C ASP A 244 -17.39 22.34 13.53
N GLN A 245 -17.82 22.17 14.78
CA GLN A 245 -17.01 21.54 15.83
C GLN A 245 -16.70 20.08 15.51
N ILE A 246 -17.70 19.29 15.08
CA ILE A 246 -17.49 17.90 14.67
C ILE A 246 -16.60 17.82 13.43
N ARG A 247 -16.84 18.67 12.41
CA ARG A 247 -16.03 18.74 11.19
C ARG A 247 -14.60 19.16 11.45
N SER A 248 -14.37 20.19 12.25
CA SER A 248 -13.02 20.65 12.56
C SER A 248 -12.22 19.61 13.36
N ALA A 249 -12.88 18.84 14.22
CA ALA A 249 -12.26 17.73 14.94
C ALA A 249 -11.86 16.55 14.02
N SER A 250 -12.56 16.33 12.90
CA SER A 250 -12.33 15.18 12.01
C SER A 250 -11.59 15.51 10.70
N GLY A 251 -11.85 16.67 10.08
CA GLY A 251 -11.50 16.96 8.68
C GLY A 251 -10.04 17.26 8.39
N LYS A 252 -9.27 17.84 9.33
CA LYS A 252 -7.81 18.03 9.15
C LYS A 252 -7.00 16.75 9.38
N VAL A 253 -7.54 15.83 10.18
CA VAL A 253 -6.84 14.65 10.67
C VAL A 253 -6.95 13.48 9.67
N LEU A 254 -8.09 13.32 9.02
CA LEU A 254 -8.37 12.17 8.13
C LEU A 254 -7.54 12.14 6.84
N GLY A 255 -7.15 13.30 6.29
CA GLY A 255 -6.42 13.37 5.02
C GLY A 255 -4.98 12.84 5.08
N ASN A 256 -4.38 12.79 6.27
CA ASN A 256 -2.99 12.33 6.46
C ASN A 256 -2.89 10.87 6.92
N ILE A 257 -4.02 10.20 7.19
CA ILE A 257 -4.05 8.82 7.66
C ILE A 257 -4.27 7.91 6.44
N PRO A 258 -3.43 6.87 6.24
CA PRO A 258 -3.63 5.90 5.17
C PRO A 258 -4.89 5.04 5.41
N GLU A 259 -5.32 4.28 4.41
CA GLU A 259 -6.45 3.35 4.56
C GLU A 259 -6.11 2.23 5.55
N CYS A 260 -6.50 2.42 6.81
CA CYS A 260 -6.25 1.50 7.92
C CYS A 260 -7.43 1.50 8.90
N ALA A 261 -7.45 0.53 9.81
CA ALA A 261 -8.50 0.37 10.82
C ALA A 261 -8.72 1.65 11.64
N GLU A 262 -7.66 2.42 11.91
CA GLU A 262 -7.73 3.71 12.59
C GLU A 262 -8.56 4.74 11.81
N LYS A 263 -8.30 4.90 10.49
CA LYS A 263 -9.05 5.83 9.63
C LYS A 263 -10.52 5.43 9.55
N THR A 264 -10.77 4.15 9.34
CA THR A 264 -12.13 3.60 9.24
C THR A 264 -12.94 3.82 10.53
N LEU A 265 -12.34 3.59 11.70
CA LEU A 265 -12.99 3.86 12.98
C LEU A 265 -13.27 5.35 13.22
N LEU A 266 -12.36 6.24 12.81
CA LEU A 266 -12.58 7.69 12.88
C LEU A 266 -13.74 8.12 11.98
N LEU A 267 -13.81 7.59 10.75
CA LEU A 267 -14.92 7.85 9.83
C LEU A 267 -16.25 7.33 10.39
N LEU A 268 -16.28 6.12 10.95
CA LEU A 268 -17.48 5.56 11.58
C LEU A 268 -17.96 6.43 12.76
N ASN A 269 -17.03 6.84 13.63
CA ASN A 269 -17.35 7.70 14.76
C ASN A 269 -17.86 9.09 14.31
N TYR A 270 -17.24 9.71 13.31
CA TYR A 270 -17.69 10.97 12.72
C TYR A 270 -19.11 10.87 12.17
N ASN A 271 -19.40 9.85 11.35
CA ASN A 271 -20.71 9.66 10.75
C ASN A 271 -21.80 9.44 11.83
N LEU A 272 -21.49 8.72 12.91
CA LEU A 272 -22.42 8.53 14.02
C LEU A 272 -22.69 9.82 14.81
N GLN A 273 -21.67 10.65 15.05
CA GLN A 273 -21.85 11.95 15.71
C GLN A 273 -22.72 12.90 14.89
N MET A 274 -22.53 12.93 13.56
CA MET A 274 -23.36 13.71 12.66
C MET A 274 -24.82 13.22 12.69
N LEU A 275 -25.05 11.91 12.68
CA LEU A 275 -26.40 11.34 12.81
C LEU A 275 -27.07 11.66 14.15
N GLU A 276 -26.33 11.65 15.26
CA GLU A 276 -26.85 12.11 16.57
C GLU A 276 -27.27 13.58 16.46
N LEU A 277 -26.44 14.44 15.88
CA LEU A 277 -26.73 15.86 15.72
C LEU A 277 -28.00 16.12 14.89
N TYR A 278 -28.19 15.41 13.77
CA TYR A 278 -29.41 15.52 12.96
C TYR A 278 -30.66 15.06 13.74
N LYS A 279 -30.59 13.93 14.46
CA LYS A 279 -31.70 13.44 15.29
C LYS A 279 -32.03 14.38 16.45
N LYS A 280 -31.02 14.97 17.10
CA LYS A 280 -31.21 15.91 18.24
C LYS A 280 -32.04 17.13 17.85
N ASN A 281 -31.89 17.57 16.62
CA ASN A 281 -32.56 18.76 16.08
C ASN A 281 -33.88 18.44 15.34
N ASN A 282 -34.40 17.20 15.46
CA ASN A 282 -35.64 16.74 14.82
C ASN A 282 -35.69 16.99 13.30
N LEU A 283 -34.53 16.99 12.64
CA LEU A 283 -34.43 17.18 11.21
C LEU A 283 -34.83 15.89 10.50
N SER A 284 -35.67 15.98 9.47
CA SER A 284 -36.05 14.80 8.68
C SER A 284 -34.81 14.27 7.95
N LEU A 285 -34.44 13.02 8.24
CA LEU A 285 -33.40 12.28 7.50
C LEU A 285 -33.76 12.30 6.01
N SER A 286 -33.02 13.05 5.20
CA SER A 286 -33.21 13.09 3.75
C SER A 286 -32.79 11.75 3.13
N THR A 287 -33.08 11.57 1.84
CA THR A 287 -32.68 10.37 1.07
C THR A 287 -31.16 10.14 1.07
N GLU A 288 -30.35 11.16 1.40
CA GLU A 288 -28.90 11.06 1.59
C GLU A 288 -28.47 10.46 2.93
N CYS A 289 -29.24 10.59 4.03
CA CYS A 289 -28.92 9.84 5.26
C CYS A 289 -29.07 8.32 5.09
N LEU A 290 -29.88 7.87 4.12
CA LEU A 290 -29.92 6.46 3.70
C LEU A 290 -28.67 6.05 2.93
N LEU A 291 -28.02 6.99 2.22
CA LEU A 291 -26.68 6.79 1.65
C LEU A 291 -25.61 6.73 2.75
N ASP A 292 -25.73 7.51 3.82
CA ASP A 292 -24.82 7.45 4.98
C ASP A 292 -24.86 6.10 5.70
N VAL A 293 -26.03 5.45 5.82
CA VAL A 293 -26.15 4.09 6.38
C VAL A 293 -25.39 3.06 5.56
N ARG A 294 -25.52 3.14 4.22
CA ARG A 294 -24.82 2.23 3.30
C ARG A 294 -23.31 2.45 3.34
N LYS A 295 -22.88 3.72 3.39
CA LYS A 295 -21.47 4.10 3.56
C LYS A 295 -20.91 3.59 4.90
N MET A 296 -21.65 3.74 6.00
CA MET A 296 -21.24 3.17 7.29
C MET A 296 -21.18 1.64 7.27
N ARG A 297 -22.08 0.97 6.55
CA ARG A 297 -22.02 -0.49 6.34
C ARG A 297 -20.75 -0.91 5.59
N SER A 298 -20.45 -0.27 4.46
CA SER A 298 -19.23 -0.58 3.73
C SER A 298 -17.96 -0.32 4.54
N LEU A 299 -17.93 0.76 5.33
CA LEU A 299 -16.80 1.07 6.22
C LEU A 299 -16.64 0.00 7.30
N TYR A 300 -17.72 -0.45 7.90
CA TYR A 300 -17.65 -1.52 8.90
C TYR A 300 -17.21 -2.86 8.28
N ASP A 301 -17.77 -3.24 7.13
CA ASP A 301 -17.38 -4.49 6.46
C ASP A 301 -15.87 -4.48 6.12
N CYS A 302 -15.32 -3.30 5.80
CA CYS A 302 -13.89 -3.10 5.62
C CYS A 302 -13.11 -3.17 6.94
N LEU A 303 -13.66 -2.66 8.04
CA LEU A 303 -13.00 -2.64 9.35
C LEU A 303 -12.62 -4.05 9.83
N ASP A 304 -13.51 -5.04 9.70
CA ASP A 304 -13.20 -6.43 10.13
C ASP A 304 -11.99 -6.98 9.35
N THR A 305 -11.98 -6.79 8.02
CA THR A 305 -10.83 -7.20 7.20
C THR A 305 -9.54 -6.45 7.53
N GLN A 306 -9.64 -5.16 7.86
CA GLN A 306 -8.48 -4.35 8.26
C GLN A 306 -7.96 -4.76 9.64
N LEU A 307 -8.83 -5.03 10.61
CA LEU A 307 -8.45 -5.50 11.94
C LEU A 307 -7.77 -6.86 11.88
N GLU A 308 -8.22 -7.76 11.02
CA GLU A 308 -7.55 -9.04 10.76
C GLU A 308 -6.19 -8.83 10.10
N ALA A 309 -6.15 -8.04 9.02
CA ALA A 309 -4.91 -7.77 8.29
C ALA A 309 -3.86 -7.11 9.19
N GLU A 310 -4.26 -6.19 10.06
CA GLU A 310 -3.42 -5.45 10.99
C GLU A 310 -3.06 -6.20 12.29
N ASP A 311 -3.61 -7.40 12.50
CA ASP A 311 -3.44 -8.23 13.71
C ASP A 311 -3.95 -7.54 14.99
N LEU A 312 -5.12 -6.91 14.88
CA LEU A 312 -5.78 -6.12 15.93
C LEU A 312 -7.02 -6.80 16.51
N THR A 313 -7.54 -7.88 15.91
CA THR A 313 -8.75 -8.58 16.35
C THR A 313 -8.71 -9.10 17.78
N SER A 314 -7.53 -9.47 18.27
CA SER A 314 -7.35 -9.90 19.68
C SER A 314 -7.38 -8.73 20.67
N SER A 315 -7.07 -7.53 20.20
CA SER A 315 -6.89 -6.32 21.01
C SER A 315 -8.11 -5.41 20.97
N ILE A 316 -8.88 -5.44 19.87
CA ILE A 316 -10.04 -4.60 19.64
C ILE A 316 -11.24 -5.50 19.37
N ARG A 317 -12.23 -5.43 20.26
CA ARG A 317 -13.52 -6.08 20.04
C ARG A 317 -14.47 -5.08 19.41
N VAL A 318 -14.77 -5.26 18.12
CA VAL A 318 -15.87 -4.57 17.47
C VAL A 318 -17.12 -5.46 17.57
N PRO A 319 -18.23 -4.98 18.14
CA PRO A 319 -19.47 -5.74 18.19
C PRO A 319 -20.11 -5.86 16.80
N ALA A 320 -20.73 -7.00 16.53
CA ALA A 320 -21.26 -7.38 15.22
C ALA A 320 -22.32 -6.39 14.67
N PHE A 321 -22.26 -6.14 13.36
CA PHE A 321 -23.10 -5.19 12.60
C PHE A 321 -24.62 -5.34 12.74
N HIS A 322 -25.13 -6.47 13.27
CA HIS A 322 -26.57 -6.66 13.47
C HIS A 322 -27.15 -5.62 14.44
N ASP A 323 -26.30 -5.04 15.27
CA ASP A 323 -26.67 -3.94 16.16
C ASP A 323 -26.74 -2.59 15.42
N LEU A 324 -26.07 -2.34 14.30
CA LEU A 324 -26.06 -1.01 13.66
C LEU A 324 -27.40 -0.63 13.04
N GLU A 325 -28.06 -1.50 12.27
CA GLU A 325 -29.43 -1.25 11.78
C GLU A 325 -30.43 -1.13 12.94
N THR A 326 -30.19 -1.89 14.02
CA THR A 326 -30.97 -1.82 15.27
C THR A 326 -30.73 -0.49 15.99
N ILE A 327 -29.49 -0.03 16.12
CA ILE A 327 -29.07 1.24 16.71
C ILE A 327 -29.66 2.40 15.90
N MET A 328 -29.65 2.30 14.57
CA MET A 328 -30.21 3.32 13.69
C MET A 328 -31.73 3.40 13.74
N SER A 329 -32.41 2.27 13.96
CA SER A 329 -33.87 2.19 14.15
C SER A 329 -34.33 2.52 15.58
N LYS A 330 -33.42 2.51 16.56
CA LYS A 330 -33.65 2.93 17.95
C LYS A 330 -33.66 4.46 18.12
N GLY A 331 -34.13 4.93 19.28
CA GLY A 331 -34.27 6.35 19.61
C GLY A 331 -32.93 7.07 19.80
N HIS A 332 -32.95 8.42 19.84
CA HIS A 332 -31.75 9.25 20.02
C HIS A 332 -30.89 8.83 21.23
N ALA A 333 -31.53 8.46 22.34
CA ALA A 333 -30.81 8.06 23.56
C ALA A 333 -30.01 6.76 23.38
N ASP A 334 -30.46 5.86 22.52
CA ASP A 334 -29.85 4.54 22.33
C ASP A 334 -28.64 4.60 21.39
N ILE A 335 -28.66 5.46 20.36
CA ILE A 335 -27.50 5.71 19.49
C ILE A 335 -26.31 6.22 20.29
N LYS A 336 -26.58 7.18 21.18
CA LYS A 336 -25.56 7.75 22.05
C LYS A 336 -24.97 6.72 23.00
N ARG A 337 -25.81 5.84 23.55
CA ARG A 337 -25.41 4.88 24.58
C ARG A 337 -24.73 3.63 24.02
N GLU A 338 -25.19 3.10 22.89
CA GLU A 338 -24.71 1.82 22.35
C GLU A 338 -23.78 1.98 21.15
N GLY A 339 -24.04 2.93 20.23
CA GLY A 339 -23.22 3.11 19.03
C GLY A 339 -21.93 3.90 19.29
N LEU A 340 -22.05 5.10 19.85
CA LEU A 340 -20.89 5.98 20.09
C LEU A 340 -19.93 5.43 21.15
N ASP A 341 -20.44 4.78 22.19
CA ASP A 341 -19.61 4.23 23.27
C ASP A 341 -18.71 3.08 22.77
N VAL A 342 -19.24 2.24 21.87
CA VAL A 342 -18.49 1.14 21.24
C VAL A 342 -17.32 1.67 20.41
N PHE A 343 -17.59 2.53 19.43
CA PHE A 343 -16.55 3.00 18.52
C PHE A 343 -15.56 3.94 19.23
N SER A 344 -16.02 4.75 20.18
CA SER A 344 -15.12 5.55 21.01
C SER A 344 -14.23 4.69 21.92
N THR A 345 -14.74 3.56 22.43
CA THR A 345 -13.93 2.60 23.20
C THR A 345 -12.89 1.91 22.33
N ALA A 346 -13.26 1.44 21.14
CA ALA A 346 -12.32 0.87 20.17
C ALA A 346 -11.25 1.88 19.75
N LEU A 347 -11.64 3.13 19.49
CA LEU A 347 -10.70 4.22 19.20
C LEU A 347 -9.76 4.50 20.36
N LYS A 348 -10.21 4.48 21.62
CA LYS A 348 -9.35 4.64 22.81
C LYS A 348 -8.36 3.49 22.98
N GLN A 349 -8.68 2.29 22.49
CA GLN A 349 -7.76 1.15 22.51
C GLN A 349 -6.66 1.27 21.43
N LEU A 350 -6.97 1.84 20.27
CA LEU A 350 -5.99 2.14 19.21
C LEU A 350 -5.18 3.40 19.44
N ARG A 351 -5.82 4.39 20.05
CA ARG A 351 -5.27 5.71 20.33
C ARG A 351 -5.43 6.06 21.81
N PRO A 352 -4.80 5.32 22.74
CA PRO A 352 -4.64 5.77 24.12
C PRO A 352 -4.11 7.19 24.23
N VAL A 353 -3.24 7.58 23.28
CA VAL A 353 -2.82 8.95 23.06
C VAL A 353 -3.00 9.29 21.58
N ASN A 354 -3.78 10.32 21.29
CA ASN A 354 -3.91 10.93 19.98
C ASN A 354 -2.61 11.69 19.63
N THR A 355 -1.72 10.97 18.95
CA THR A 355 -0.39 11.45 18.58
C THR A 355 -0.40 12.64 17.61
N ASP A 356 -1.32 12.67 16.64
CA ASP A 356 -1.38 13.79 15.68
C ASP A 356 -1.83 15.06 16.39
N HIS A 357 -2.87 14.96 17.22
CA HIS A 357 -3.32 16.08 18.02
C HIS A 357 -2.25 16.56 19.00
N LEU A 358 -1.53 15.64 19.64
CA LEU A 358 -0.41 15.97 20.51
C LEU A 358 0.69 16.72 19.76
N ILE A 359 1.08 16.27 18.57
CA ILE A 359 2.09 16.95 17.73
C ILE A 359 1.62 18.36 17.39
N GLU A 360 0.37 18.53 16.95
CA GLU A 360 -0.21 19.86 16.65
C GLU A 360 -0.17 20.79 17.87
N LEU A 361 -0.55 20.27 19.05
CA LEU A 361 -0.51 21.02 20.30
C LEU A 361 0.94 21.40 20.67
N MET A 362 1.90 20.50 20.50
CA MET A 362 3.31 20.75 20.78
C MET A 362 3.90 21.79 19.81
N ASP A 363 3.57 21.72 18.52
CA ASP A 363 3.96 22.71 17.51
C ASP A 363 3.40 24.09 17.85
N SER A 364 2.11 24.17 18.18
CA SER A 364 1.46 25.41 18.62
C SER A 364 2.13 25.98 19.89
N GLY A 365 2.39 25.13 20.89
CA GLY A 365 3.10 25.52 22.11
C GLY A 365 4.51 26.05 21.85
N MET A 366 5.22 25.48 20.87
CA MET A 366 6.55 25.93 20.44
C MET A 366 6.51 27.26 19.69
N GLU A 367 5.49 27.51 18.87
CA GLU A 367 5.26 28.81 18.22
C GLU A 367 5.03 29.90 19.26
N THR A 368 4.16 29.64 20.23
CA THR A 368 3.87 30.53 21.36
C THR A 368 5.12 30.81 22.20
N SER A 369 5.95 29.80 22.46
CA SER A 369 7.21 29.96 23.19
C SER A 369 8.11 31.04 22.58
N LYS A 370 8.15 31.18 21.25
CA LYS A 370 8.94 32.22 20.57
C LYS A 370 8.46 33.63 20.94
N SER A 371 7.15 33.82 21.15
CA SER A 371 6.55 35.14 21.39
C SER A 371 6.81 35.69 22.80
N ILE A 372 7.06 34.81 23.78
CA ILE A 372 7.34 35.17 25.19
C ILE A 372 8.82 35.03 25.57
N LYS A 373 9.65 34.51 24.67
CA LYS A 373 11.09 34.36 24.87
C LYS A 373 11.74 35.69 25.26
N ASP A 374 12.63 35.64 26.25
CA ASP A 374 13.40 36.77 26.80
C ASP A 374 12.53 37.91 27.37
N LYS A 375 11.23 37.68 27.67
CA LYS A 375 10.32 38.66 28.28
C LYS A 375 10.12 38.44 29.78
N ASP A 376 9.67 39.50 30.47
CA ASP A 376 9.15 39.39 31.83
C ASP A 376 7.66 39.09 31.76
N ILE A 377 7.24 37.96 32.33
CA ILE A 377 5.85 37.50 32.25
C ILE A 377 5.21 37.36 33.64
N VAL A 378 3.88 37.53 33.68
CA VAL A 378 3.02 37.09 34.78
C VAL A 378 2.32 35.82 34.34
N LEU A 379 2.60 34.71 35.02
CA LEU A 379 2.12 33.38 34.64
C LEU A 379 0.93 33.01 35.53
N LEU A 380 -0.28 32.91 34.96
CA LEU A 380 -1.48 32.55 35.71
C LEU A 380 -1.56 31.03 35.88
N LEU A 381 -1.64 30.56 37.12
CA LEU A 381 -1.64 29.15 37.49
C LEU A 381 -2.90 28.78 38.28
N GLY A 382 -3.51 27.64 37.97
CA GLY A 382 -4.67 27.13 38.68
C GLY A 382 -5.46 26.13 37.82
N HIS A 383 -6.38 25.37 38.43
CA HIS A 383 -7.17 24.35 37.74
C HIS A 383 -8.07 24.95 36.63
N THR A 384 -8.59 24.10 35.74
CA THR A 384 -9.60 24.52 34.75
C THR A 384 -10.84 25.05 35.47
N GLY A 385 -11.43 26.14 34.95
CA GLY A 385 -12.60 26.77 35.53
C GLY A 385 -12.35 27.69 36.76
N VAL A 386 -11.13 27.84 37.29
CA VAL A 386 -10.89 28.74 38.45
C VAL A 386 -11.05 30.24 38.12
N GLY A 387 -11.15 30.61 36.84
CA GLY A 387 -11.35 31.99 36.38
C GLY A 387 -10.08 32.73 35.97
N LYS A 388 -9.08 32.03 35.42
CA LYS A 388 -7.81 32.62 34.92
C LYS A 388 -8.06 33.60 33.77
N SER A 389 -8.77 33.16 32.72
CA SER A 389 -9.14 33.99 31.57
C SER A 389 -10.01 35.20 31.98
N THR A 390 -10.98 34.99 32.87
CA THR A 390 -11.78 36.08 33.47
C THR A 390 -10.90 37.09 34.21
N LEU A 391 -9.88 36.61 34.95
CA LEU A 391 -8.95 37.49 35.65
C LEU A 391 -8.06 38.28 34.69
N ILE A 392 -7.66 37.73 33.55
CA ILE A 392 -6.91 38.44 32.51
C ILE A 392 -7.74 39.56 31.91
N HIS A 393 -9.02 39.31 31.62
CA HIS A 393 -9.94 40.35 31.18
C HIS A 393 -10.06 41.48 32.20
N PHE A 394 -10.18 41.15 33.49
CA PHE A 394 -10.20 42.13 34.57
C PHE A 394 -8.90 42.94 34.65
N LEU A 395 -7.75 42.28 34.66
CA LEU A 395 -6.43 42.93 34.69
C LEU A 395 -6.18 43.82 33.46
N SER A 396 -6.83 43.49 32.34
CA SER A 396 -6.76 44.29 31.10
C SER A 396 -7.82 45.41 31.06
N GLY A 397 -8.63 45.57 32.11
CA GLY A 397 -9.64 46.63 32.22
C GLY A 397 -10.97 46.35 31.51
N SER A 398 -11.26 45.10 31.15
CA SER A 398 -12.52 44.73 30.51
C SER A 398 -13.70 44.94 31.47
N LYS A 399 -14.86 45.32 30.92
CA LYS A 399 -16.13 45.28 31.64
C LYS A 399 -16.79 43.91 31.48
N PHE A 400 -17.73 43.56 32.34
CA PHE A 400 -18.43 42.28 32.31
C PHE A 400 -19.94 42.48 32.18
N GLU A 401 -20.62 41.49 31.64
CA GLU A 401 -22.09 41.38 31.61
C GLU A 401 -22.52 40.03 32.19
N GLU A 402 -23.65 40.02 32.91
CA GLU A 402 -24.25 38.79 33.43
C GLU A 402 -25.03 38.07 32.32
N LYS A 403 -24.67 36.81 32.02
CA LYS A 403 -25.38 35.96 31.07
C LYS A 403 -25.90 34.68 31.74
N PHE A 404 -27.03 34.20 31.24
CA PHE A 404 -27.71 33.00 31.69
C PHE A 404 -27.71 31.97 30.54
N ASP A 405 -27.09 30.82 30.75
CA ASP A 405 -27.09 29.70 29.81
C ASP A 405 -27.61 28.45 30.54
N ASP A 406 -28.68 27.84 30.01
CA ASP A 406 -29.29 26.50 30.26
C ASP A 406 -29.22 25.83 31.66
N SER A 407 -28.78 26.52 32.72
CA SER A 407 -28.87 26.20 34.17
C SER A 407 -27.90 27.01 35.05
N ASP A 408 -26.93 27.76 34.51
CA ASP A 408 -25.90 28.45 35.30
C ASP A 408 -25.69 29.94 34.92
N LEU A 409 -25.45 30.77 35.94
CA LEU A 409 -25.08 32.19 35.79
C LEU A 409 -23.57 32.30 35.52
N HIS A 410 -23.19 32.95 34.42
CA HIS A 410 -21.80 33.26 34.12
C HIS A 410 -21.61 34.75 33.77
N PHE A 411 -20.36 35.22 33.85
CA PHE A 411 -19.98 36.59 33.52
C PHE A 411 -19.13 36.57 32.26
N GLU A 412 -19.57 37.29 31.23
CA GLU A 412 -18.85 37.40 29.95
C GLU A 412 -18.24 38.79 29.81
N PRO A 413 -16.99 38.93 29.35
CA PRO A 413 -16.35 40.22 29.12
C PRO A 413 -16.95 40.92 27.89
N VAL A 414 -17.14 42.24 28.00
CA VAL A 414 -17.56 43.09 26.88
C VAL A 414 -16.31 43.58 26.14
N LEU A 415 -16.09 43.04 24.94
CA LEU A 415 -15.00 43.46 24.05
C LEU A 415 -15.45 44.65 23.19
N ASN A 416 -14.74 45.77 23.30
CA ASN A 416 -14.97 46.98 22.49
C ASN A 416 -13.83 47.13 21.45
N GLN A 417 -14.01 48.00 20.45
CA GLN A 417 -12.97 48.31 19.45
C GLN A 417 -11.66 48.87 20.05
N GLU A 418 -11.71 49.39 21.29
CA GLU A 418 -10.54 49.89 22.03
C GLU A 418 -9.82 48.79 22.85
N SER A 419 -10.38 47.59 22.94
CA SER A 419 -9.77 46.45 23.64
C SER A 419 -8.52 45.95 22.90
N CYS A 420 -7.51 45.50 23.65
CA CYS A 420 -6.29 44.93 23.07
C CYS A 420 -6.62 43.80 22.08
N SER A 421 -5.98 43.79 20.90
CA SER A 421 -6.20 42.75 19.88
C SER A 421 -6.00 41.35 20.44
N ASP A 422 -5.05 41.19 21.35
CA ASP A 422 -4.71 39.91 21.99
C ASP A 422 -5.88 39.34 22.82
N LEU A 423 -6.76 40.20 23.36
CA LEU A 423 -7.92 39.78 24.16
C LEU A 423 -9.02 39.09 23.34
N HIS A 424 -9.03 39.26 22.01
CA HIS A 424 -10.00 38.58 21.15
C HIS A 424 -9.75 37.07 21.07
N GLN A 425 -8.54 36.63 21.45
CA GLN A 425 -8.15 35.21 21.50
C GLN A 425 -8.38 34.60 22.88
N VAL A 426 -8.69 35.41 23.90
CA VAL A 426 -8.99 34.94 25.25
C VAL A 426 -10.50 34.79 25.37
N THR A 427 -10.97 33.54 25.42
CA THR A 427 -12.40 33.23 25.57
C THR A 427 -12.75 32.88 27.00
N THR A 428 -13.96 33.23 27.43
CA THR A 428 -14.52 32.79 28.70
C THR A 428 -15.80 32.02 28.43
N SER A 429 -15.88 30.76 28.85
CA SER A 429 -17.09 29.95 28.72
C SER A 429 -17.55 29.39 30.08
N PRO A 430 -18.83 29.02 30.21
CA PRO A 430 -19.36 28.33 31.38
C PRO A 430 -19.03 26.83 31.42
N GLY A 431 -18.41 26.29 30.36
CA GLY A 431 -18.15 24.86 30.22
C GLY A 431 -17.12 24.31 31.21
N ASN A 432 -17.24 23.02 31.53
CA ASN A 432 -16.22 22.27 32.28
C ASN A 432 -15.02 21.87 31.42
N GLN A 433 -14.95 22.30 30.16
CA GLN A 433 -13.84 22.04 29.23
C GLN A 433 -12.92 23.24 29.12
N SER A 434 -11.59 23.03 29.06
CA SER A 434 -10.62 24.12 28.90
C SER A 434 -10.58 24.64 27.46
N ASP A 435 -11.15 25.82 27.21
CA ASP A 435 -11.01 26.50 25.92
C ASP A 435 -9.56 26.92 25.61
N THR A 436 -8.76 27.16 26.67
CA THR A 436 -7.35 27.54 26.55
C THR A 436 -6.49 26.29 26.42
N LYS A 437 -6.09 25.98 25.19
CA LYS A 437 -5.28 24.79 24.85
C LYS A 437 -3.77 25.06 24.80
N SER A 438 -3.31 26.30 24.89
CA SER A 438 -1.89 26.66 24.94
C SER A 438 -1.69 27.95 25.72
N ILE A 439 -0.44 28.32 26.05
CA ILE A 439 -0.19 29.61 26.72
C ILE A 439 -0.66 30.75 25.80
N LEU A 440 -1.48 31.66 26.30
CA LEU A 440 -1.93 32.84 25.54
C LEU A 440 -1.34 34.11 26.17
N PRO A 441 -0.36 34.76 25.52
CA PRO A 441 0.19 36.02 26.01
C PRO A 441 -0.70 37.21 25.63
N VAL A 442 -1.10 37.99 26.63
CA VAL A 442 -1.81 39.26 26.50
C VAL A 442 -0.93 40.40 26.97
N LYS A 443 -0.69 41.37 26.11
CA LYS A 443 0.10 42.57 26.46
C LYS A 443 -0.79 43.62 27.11
N VAL A 444 -0.43 44.02 28.32
CA VAL A 444 -1.09 45.10 29.06
C VAL A 444 -0.07 46.21 29.33
N ARG A 445 -0.40 47.45 28.96
CA ARG A 445 0.44 48.61 29.31
C ARG A 445 -0.05 49.19 30.63
N HIS A 446 0.82 49.21 31.63
CA HIS A 446 0.53 49.81 32.93
C HIS A 446 1.73 50.61 33.43
N GLY A 447 1.50 51.85 33.87
CA GLY A 447 2.56 52.73 34.35
C GLY A 447 3.70 52.98 33.34
N GLY A 448 3.48 52.93 32.04
CA GLY A 448 4.53 53.13 31.03
C GLY A 448 5.45 51.92 30.80
N HIS A 449 5.16 50.76 31.42
CA HIS A 449 5.80 49.48 31.12
C HIS A 449 4.80 48.52 30.46
N GLU A 450 5.30 47.66 29.58
CA GLU A 450 4.53 46.55 29.02
C GLU A 450 4.65 45.33 29.95
N ILE A 451 3.53 44.81 30.41
CA ILE A 451 3.41 43.58 31.19
C ILE A 451 2.78 42.54 30.28
N VAL A 452 3.39 41.35 30.21
CA VAL A 452 2.83 40.22 29.46
C VAL A 452 2.13 39.30 30.46
N LEU A 453 0.80 39.24 30.40
CA LEU A 453 -0.02 38.30 31.15
C LEU A 453 -0.16 37.02 30.33
N CYS A 454 0.17 35.87 30.90
CA CYS A 454 0.09 34.59 30.23
C CYS A 454 -1.05 33.76 30.80
N ASP A 455 -2.13 33.58 30.03
CA ASP A 455 -3.13 32.57 30.36
C ASP A 455 -2.53 31.19 30.15
N CYS A 456 -2.65 30.32 31.14
CA CYS A 456 -2.21 28.94 31.02
C CYS A 456 -3.43 28.01 30.97
N PRO A 457 -3.35 26.87 30.29
CA PRO A 457 -4.25 25.75 30.53
C PRO A 457 -4.35 25.38 32.02
N GLY A 458 -5.41 24.67 32.40
CA GLY A 458 -5.57 24.20 33.78
C GLY A 458 -4.43 23.34 34.28
N LEU A 459 -3.93 23.62 35.49
CA LEU A 459 -3.07 22.69 36.22
C LEU A 459 -3.91 21.51 36.74
N GLY A 460 -3.38 20.30 36.59
CA GLY A 460 -4.11 19.07 36.96
C GLY A 460 -5.28 18.75 36.03
N ASP A 461 -5.33 19.39 34.86
CA ASP A 461 -6.32 19.11 33.83
C ASP A 461 -6.04 17.75 33.19
N THR A 462 -6.94 16.79 33.40
CA THR A 462 -6.87 15.42 32.86
C THR A 462 -7.91 15.19 31.77
N GLU A 463 -8.34 16.24 31.06
CA GLU A 463 -9.21 16.11 29.88
C GLU A 463 -8.65 15.18 28.79
N GLY A 464 -7.36 14.84 28.86
CA GLY A 464 -6.72 13.79 28.08
C GLY A 464 -5.23 13.67 28.41
N CYS A 465 -4.60 12.60 27.96
CA CYS A 465 -3.15 12.41 28.11
C CYS A 465 -2.36 13.47 27.32
N GLU A 466 -2.92 13.97 26.22
CA GLU A 466 -2.34 14.99 25.34
C GLU A 466 -2.23 16.34 26.04
N VAL A 467 -3.28 16.74 26.77
CA VAL A 467 -3.32 18.00 27.51
C VAL A 467 -2.36 17.96 28.69
N ASP A 468 -2.28 16.83 29.42
CA ASP A 468 -1.29 16.65 30.49
C ASP A 468 0.15 16.69 29.95
N LEU A 469 0.44 16.04 28.81
CA LEU A 469 1.75 16.13 28.13
C LEU A 469 2.09 17.56 27.72
N LEU A 470 1.13 18.28 27.17
CA LEU A 470 1.34 19.66 26.75
C LEU A 470 1.62 20.58 27.95
N ASN A 471 0.83 20.46 29.01
CA ASN A 471 0.98 21.23 30.23
C ASN A 471 2.31 20.92 30.93
N GLY A 472 2.67 19.65 30.94
CA GLY A 472 3.89 19.10 31.50
C GLY A 472 5.17 19.51 30.79
N LEU A 473 5.12 19.67 29.47
CA LEU A 473 6.28 19.84 28.61
C LEU A 473 6.35 21.21 27.94
N ALA A 474 5.34 21.57 27.15
CA ALA A 474 5.38 22.78 26.34
C ALA A 474 5.30 24.06 27.17
N ILE A 475 4.43 24.11 28.19
CA ILE A 475 4.32 25.27 29.08
C ILE A 475 5.66 25.52 29.79
N VAL A 476 6.23 24.47 30.40
CA VAL A 476 7.50 24.55 31.13
C VAL A 476 8.62 25.04 30.22
N ARG A 477 8.68 24.53 28.98
CA ARG A 477 9.67 24.96 27.98
C ARG A 477 9.53 26.42 27.61
N ALA A 478 8.31 26.89 27.40
CA ALA A 478 8.03 28.28 27.09
C ALA A 478 8.46 29.20 28.25
N VAL A 479 8.17 28.79 29.48
CA VAL A 479 8.56 29.47 30.72
C VAL A 479 10.08 29.49 30.91
N HIS A 480 10.79 28.41 30.60
CA HIS A 480 12.27 28.33 30.66
C HIS A 480 12.96 29.35 29.76
N GLY A 481 12.34 29.72 28.63
CA GLY A 481 12.86 30.73 27.71
C GLY A 481 12.60 32.18 28.11
N CYS A 482 11.87 32.44 29.21
CA CYS A 482 11.53 33.78 29.66
C CYS A 482 12.67 34.41 30.48
N ARG A 483 12.74 35.76 30.49
CA ARG A 483 13.73 36.51 31.28
C ARG A 483 13.40 36.49 32.77
N SER A 484 12.13 36.71 33.11
CA SER A 484 11.65 36.52 34.48
C SER A 484 10.18 36.15 34.51
N VAL A 485 9.78 35.43 35.57
CA VAL A 485 8.43 34.89 35.72
C VAL A 485 7.88 35.26 37.09
N ARG A 486 6.64 35.76 37.12
CA ARG A 486 5.87 35.99 38.36
C ARG A 486 4.66 35.06 38.37
N PRO A 487 4.69 33.97 39.16
CA PRO A 487 3.54 33.08 39.27
C PRO A 487 2.38 33.78 39.98
N LEU A 488 1.20 33.78 39.35
CA LEU A 488 -0.05 34.25 39.93
C LEU A 488 -0.99 33.05 40.09
N VAL A 489 -1.15 32.57 41.31
CA VAL A 489 -1.97 31.39 41.63
C VAL A 489 -3.40 31.82 41.89
N VAL A 490 -4.32 31.34 41.06
CA VAL A 490 -5.76 31.63 41.11
C VAL A 490 -6.48 30.50 41.84
N ILE A 491 -7.18 30.84 42.92
CA ILE A 491 -7.89 29.89 43.80
C ILE A 491 -9.37 30.24 43.80
N SER A 492 -10.22 29.29 43.42
CA SER A 492 -11.67 29.49 43.33
C SER A 492 -12.39 28.97 44.57
N GLY A 493 -13.32 29.77 45.10
CA GLY A 493 -14.16 29.40 46.24
C GLY A 493 -15.04 28.17 45.98
N LYS A 494 -15.41 27.91 44.72
CA LYS A 494 -16.15 26.69 44.34
C LYS A 494 -15.26 25.43 44.41
N ASP A 495 -13.95 25.57 44.17
CA ASP A 495 -13.04 24.44 43.97
C ASP A 495 -12.32 24.00 45.25
N VAL A 496 -12.17 24.89 46.22
CA VAL A 496 -11.57 24.56 47.54
C VAL A 496 -12.45 23.62 48.38
N GLY A 497 -13.74 23.48 48.04
CA GLY A 497 -14.71 22.66 48.75
C GLY A 497 -15.22 23.30 50.04
N SER A 498 -16.39 22.85 50.53
CA SER A 498 -17.04 23.44 51.71
C SER A 498 -16.24 23.31 53.01
N ARG A 499 -15.29 22.36 53.04
CA ARG A 499 -14.39 22.11 54.18
C ARG A 499 -12.95 22.53 53.92
N TRP A 500 -12.65 23.16 52.78
CA TRP A 500 -11.29 23.54 52.37
C TRP A 500 -10.31 22.35 52.24
N ASP A 501 -10.85 21.14 52.18
CA ASP A 501 -10.15 19.85 52.15
C ASP A 501 -9.55 19.55 50.77
N LYS A 502 -10.01 20.23 49.71
CA LYS A 502 -9.49 20.08 48.35
C LYS A 502 -8.26 20.94 48.08
N LEU A 503 -8.07 22.05 48.80
CA LEU A 503 -6.96 22.98 48.59
C LEU A 503 -5.57 22.32 48.75
N PRO A 504 -5.30 21.44 49.73
CA PRO A 504 -4.01 20.75 49.84
C PRO A 504 -3.66 19.93 48.59
N LYS A 505 -4.66 19.29 47.96
CA LYS A 505 -4.45 18.53 46.71
C LYS A 505 -4.06 19.47 45.56
N GLN A 506 -4.76 20.61 45.42
CA GLN A 506 -4.43 21.61 44.39
C GLN A 506 -3.02 22.19 44.58
N MET A 507 -2.63 22.46 45.82
CA MET A 507 -1.28 22.93 46.16
C MET A 507 -0.22 21.86 45.92
N LEU A 508 -0.54 20.59 46.13
CA LEU A 508 0.37 19.48 45.84
C LEU A 508 0.66 19.40 44.33
N GLU A 509 -0.34 19.56 43.49
CA GLU A 509 -0.16 19.58 42.02
C GLU A 509 0.71 20.79 41.57
N LEU A 510 0.55 21.95 42.20
CA LEU A 510 1.44 23.11 42.00
C LEU A 510 2.91 22.80 42.35
N THR A 511 3.18 21.95 43.34
CA THR A 511 4.57 21.57 43.69
C THR A 511 5.21 20.63 42.67
N GLN A 512 4.43 19.96 41.82
CA GLN A 512 4.97 19.18 40.69
C GLN A 512 5.49 20.11 39.58
N PHE A 513 4.90 21.30 39.45
CA PHE A 513 5.30 22.32 38.49
C PHE A 513 6.50 23.16 38.99
N LEU A 514 6.60 23.39 40.30
CA LEU A 514 7.62 24.22 40.95
C LEU A 514 8.61 23.39 41.76
N CYS A 515 9.85 23.23 41.29
CA CYS A 515 10.85 22.35 41.90
C CYS A 515 11.70 22.99 43.01
N ASN A 516 11.94 24.30 42.97
CA ASN A 516 12.64 25.05 44.05
C ASN A 516 11.66 25.97 44.79
N ILE A 517 10.83 25.35 45.64
CA ILE A 517 9.70 26.03 46.27
C ILE A 517 10.12 27.14 47.25
N ASP A 518 11.28 27.03 47.88
CA ASP A 518 11.78 27.99 48.86
C ASP A 518 12.16 29.33 48.24
N GLU A 519 12.69 29.30 47.02
CA GLU A 519 12.96 30.50 46.24
C GLU A 519 11.69 30.97 45.51
N ALA A 520 10.93 30.03 44.92
CA ALA A 520 9.73 30.35 44.17
C ALA A 520 8.65 31.02 45.03
N LYS A 521 8.48 30.61 46.30
CA LYS A 521 7.45 31.17 47.19
C LYS A 521 7.54 32.69 47.31
N ILE A 522 8.74 33.28 47.27
CA ILE A 522 8.91 34.73 47.36
C ILE A 522 8.24 35.46 46.18
N ALA A 523 8.13 34.80 45.02
CA ALA A 523 7.58 35.34 43.78
C ALA A 523 6.07 35.10 43.60
N ILE A 524 5.48 34.16 44.33
CA ILE A 524 4.08 33.75 44.13
C ILE A 524 3.12 34.83 44.63
N THR A 525 2.11 35.16 43.83
CA THR A 525 0.97 35.98 44.25
C THR A 525 -0.29 35.11 44.25
N TYR A 526 -1.13 35.20 45.29
CA TYR A 526 -2.38 34.43 45.38
C TYR A 526 -3.60 35.33 45.16
N VAL A 527 -4.48 34.93 44.25
CA VAL A 527 -5.74 35.62 43.95
C VAL A 527 -6.91 34.68 44.18
N PHE A 528 -7.94 35.18 44.86
CA PHE A 528 -9.11 34.41 45.28
C PHE A 528 -10.34 34.81 44.47
N THR A 529 -10.87 33.90 43.66
CA THR A 529 -12.00 34.12 42.76
C THR A 529 -13.24 33.35 43.22
N LYS A 530 -14.44 33.75 42.75
CA LYS A 530 -15.71 33.04 43.03
C LYS A 530 -16.07 32.87 44.51
N PHE A 531 -15.52 33.69 45.41
CA PHE A 531 -15.93 33.78 46.81
C PHE A 531 -17.10 34.76 46.95
N ALA A 532 -18.09 34.44 47.77
CA ALA A 532 -19.23 35.31 48.02
C ALA A 532 -18.83 36.59 48.77
N GLU A 533 -19.68 37.64 48.74
CA GLU A 533 -19.40 38.94 49.37
C GLU A 533 -19.07 38.83 50.87
N HIS A 534 -19.72 37.90 51.58
CA HIS A 534 -19.47 37.63 53.01
C HIS A 534 -18.17 36.86 53.28
N GLU A 535 -17.61 36.20 52.27
CA GLU A 535 -16.34 35.45 52.33
C GLU A 535 -15.16 36.38 52.01
N ASN A 536 -15.05 37.47 52.76
CA ASN A 536 -14.05 38.51 52.56
C ASN A 536 -12.62 38.06 52.93
N SER A 537 -11.64 38.94 52.72
CA SER A 537 -10.21 38.64 52.94
C SER A 537 -9.88 38.17 54.37
N ARG A 538 -10.63 38.61 55.40
CA ARG A 538 -10.45 38.13 56.78
C ARG A 538 -10.99 36.71 56.96
N PHE A 539 -12.11 36.38 56.32
CA PHE A 539 -12.67 35.03 56.32
C PHE A 539 -11.71 34.04 55.67
N ILE A 540 -11.18 34.39 54.49
CA ILE A 540 -10.21 33.57 53.75
C ILE A 540 -8.98 33.27 54.61
N HIS A 541 -8.36 34.29 55.22
CA HIS A 541 -7.19 34.11 56.09
C HIS A 541 -7.50 33.22 57.30
N LYS A 542 -8.66 33.41 57.94
CA LYS A 542 -9.09 32.58 59.08
C LYS A 542 -9.20 31.11 58.67
N LYS A 543 -9.80 30.82 57.52
CA LYS A 543 -9.97 29.45 57.00
C LYS A 543 -8.65 28.77 56.66
N LEU A 544 -7.74 29.50 56.02
CA LEU A 544 -6.39 28.99 55.73
C LEU A 544 -5.62 28.63 57.01
N LYS A 545 -5.74 29.45 58.05
CA LYS A 545 -5.11 29.16 59.35
C LYS A 545 -5.75 27.94 60.04
N GLU A 546 -7.08 27.83 60.03
CA GLU A 546 -7.79 26.64 60.53
C GLU A 546 -7.33 25.36 59.80
N LEU A 547 -7.14 25.42 58.48
CA LEU A 547 -6.63 24.30 57.69
C LEU A 547 -5.19 23.93 58.07
N GLN A 548 -4.31 24.93 58.24
CA GLN A 548 -2.92 24.72 58.67
C GLN A 548 -2.86 24.03 60.03
N ASP A 549 -3.63 24.52 61.02
CA ASP A 549 -3.70 23.94 62.36
C ASP A 549 -4.24 22.50 62.33
N LEU A 550 -5.26 22.24 61.49
CA LEU A 550 -5.88 20.92 61.36
C LEU A 550 -4.92 19.89 60.76
N LEU A 551 -4.17 20.27 59.72
CA LEU A 551 -3.16 19.41 59.11
C LEU A 551 -2.06 19.04 60.13
N GLN A 552 -1.64 19.97 60.98
CA GLN A 552 -0.66 19.73 62.05
C GLN A 552 -1.16 18.79 63.16
N GLN A 553 -2.47 18.74 63.43
CA GLN A 553 -3.06 18.00 64.55
C GLN A 553 -3.50 16.57 64.19
N ARG A 554 -3.85 16.28 62.93
CA ARG A 554 -4.44 15.00 62.51
C ARG A 554 -3.42 13.95 62.08
N GLN A 555 -3.42 12.79 62.74
CA GLN A 555 -2.52 11.67 62.42
C GLN A 555 -2.79 11.03 61.04
N ASP A 556 -4.06 11.00 60.62
CA ASP A 556 -4.54 10.50 59.32
C ASP A 556 -4.11 11.37 58.12
N LEU A 557 -3.83 12.66 58.35
CA LEU A 557 -3.45 13.62 57.31
C LEU A 557 -1.93 13.90 57.27
N ARG A 558 -1.13 13.22 58.11
CA ARG A 558 0.34 13.34 58.12
C ARG A 558 1.00 12.96 56.79
N GLY A 559 0.32 12.18 55.94
CA GLY A 559 0.78 11.90 54.58
C GLY A 559 0.95 13.14 53.70
N TYR A 560 0.23 14.24 53.98
CA TYR A 560 0.44 15.53 53.31
C TYR A 560 1.61 16.33 53.90
N LEU A 561 1.82 16.23 55.21
CA LEU A 561 2.90 16.94 55.94
C LEU A 561 4.28 16.32 55.74
N SER A 562 4.39 15.12 55.19
CA SER A 562 5.67 14.56 54.76
C SER A 562 6.22 15.28 53.52
N ASN A 563 5.37 15.97 52.76
CA ASN A 563 5.78 16.78 51.62
C ASN A 563 6.16 18.19 52.06
N HIS A 564 7.48 18.43 52.16
CA HIS A 564 8.04 19.73 52.56
C HIS A 564 7.51 20.89 51.70
N SER A 565 7.41 20.70 50.38
CA SER A 565 6.99 21.74 49.45
C SER A 565 5.56 22.19 49.67
N LEU A 566 4.66 21.25 49.97
CA LEU A 566 3.27 21.56 50.31
C LEU A 566 3.18 22.37 51.61
N THR A 567 3.96 22.00 52.63
CA THR A 567 4.01 22.74 53.90
C THR A 567 4.48 24.18 53.69
N VAL A 568 5.54 24.36 52.90
CA VAL A 568 6.09 25.69 52.59
C VAL A 568 5.07 26.58 51.85
N LEU A 569 4.34 26.04 50.87
CA LEU A 569 3.29 26.79 50.17
C LEU A 569 2.12 27.18 51.08
N LEU A 570 1.69 26.26 51.96
CA LEU A 570 0.62 26.53 52.91
C LEU A 570 1.03 27.60 53.95
N GLU A 571 2.29 27.60 54.39
CA GLU A 571 2.83 28.66 55.24
C GLU A 571 2.89 30.01 54.51
N ASP A 572 3.29 30.01 53.23
CA ASP A 572 3.39 31.22 52.41
C ASP A 572 2.02 31.86 52.14
N ILE A 573 1.01 31.08 51.76
CA ILE A 573 -0.35 31.60 51.52
C ILE A 573 -0.98 32.15 52.81
N VAL A 574 -0.76 31.50 53.96
CA VAL A 574 -1.22 32.01 55.27
C VAL A 574 -0.53 33.32 55.61
N SER A 575 0.79 33.41 55.38
CA SER A 575 1.58 34.62 55.61
C SER A 575 1.09 35.80 54.76
N LYS A 576 0.90 35.59 53.45
CA LYS A 576 0.50 36.64 52.49
C LYS A 576 -0.95 37.08 52.60
N THR A 577 -1.82 36.26 53.18
CA THR A 577 -3.23 36.62 53.41
C THR A 577 -3.47 37.32 54.76
N LYS A 578 -2.45 37.41 55.61
CA LYS A 578 -2.53 37.99 56.95
C LYS A 578 -3.03 39.44 56.93
N ASP A 579 -3.69 39.85 58.01
CA ASP A 579 -4.24 41.20 58.21
C ASP A 579 -5.28 41.63 57.15
N GLY A 580 -5.91 40.66 56.48
CA GLY A 580 -6.94 40.91 55.47
C GLY A 580 -6.39 41.33 54.10
N LYS A 581 -5.12 41.02 53.81
CA LYS A 581 -4.45 41.34 52.54
C LYS A 581 -4.71 40.35 51.41
N ALA A 582 -5.66 39.43 51.56
CA ALA A 582 -6.02 38.50 50.49
C ALA A 582 -6.66 39.26 49.31
N PHE A 583 -6.09 39.11 48.10
CA PHE A 583 -6.64 39.67 46.86
C PHE A 583 -7.87 38.86 46.43
N ARG A 584 -9.06 39.34 46.76
CA ARG A 584 -10.32 38.73 46.36
C ARG A 584 -10.89 39.45 45.15
N PHE A 585 -11.15 38.73 44.06
CA PHE A 585 -11.78 39.23 42.85
C PHE A 585 -13.13 38.56 42.60
N HIS A 586 -14.17 39.36 42.36
CA HIS A 586 -15.48 38.90 41.90
C HIS A 586 -16.05 39.92 40.90
N PRO A 587 -16.45 39.52 39.68
CA PRO A 587 -16.92 40.46 38.64
C PRO A 587 -18.05 41.37 39.11
N ARG A 588 -19.02 40.83 39.86
CA ARG A 588 -20.12 41.61 40.45
C ARG A 588 -19.67 42.71 41.39
N ASP A 589 -18.63 42.46 42.19
CA ASP A 589 -18.12 43.46 43.14
C ASP A 589 -17.40 44.57 42.36
N TYR A 590 -16.55 44.20 41.40
CA TYR A 590 -15.86 45.13 40.51
C TYR A 590 -16.83 46.05 39.75
N MET A 591 -17.87 45.48 39.14
CA MET A 591 -18.91 46.26 38.45
C MET A 591 -19.69 47.20 39.39
N ALA A 592 -19.80 46.86 40.68
CA ALA A 592 -20.43 47.69 41.69
C ALA A 592 -19.49 48.76 42.29
N GLY A 593 -18.25 48.87 41.81
CA GLY A 593 -17.22 49.75 42.38
C GLY A 593 -16.79 49.31 43.79
N LYS A 594 -16.96 48.03 44.12
CA LYS A 594 -16.59 47.42 45.40
C LYS A 594 -15.47 46.41 45.15
N GLY A 595 -14.37 46.48 45.90
CA GLY A 595 -13.25 45.55 45.73
C GLY A 595 -12.06 46.17 44.98
N PRO A 596 -11.05 45.36 44.61
CA PRO A 596 -9.79 45.88 44.10
C PRO A 596 -9.91 46.37 42.65
N GLU A 597 -9.24 47.48 42.36
CA GLU A 597 -9.07 47.97 40.98
C GLU A 597 -7.96 47.17 40.26
N PRO A 598 -8.02 47.01 38.92
CA PRO A 598 -6.98 46.31 38.15
C PRO A 598 -5.58 46.86 38.41
N SER A 599 -5.46 48.19 38.57
CA SER A 599 -4.20 48.87 38.85
C SER A 599 -3.56 48.42 40.16
N GLU A 600 -4.35 48.13 41.21
CA GLU A 600 -3.82 47.71 42.52
C GLU A 600 -3.05 46.39 42.42
N LEU A 601 -3.61 45.43 41.68
CA LEU A 601 -2.96 44.14 41.49
C LEU A 601 -1.76 44.24 40.51
N LEU A 602 -1.86 45.07 39.47
CA LEU A 602 -0.74 45.32 38.55
C LEU A 602 0.43 46.05 39.22
N ASP A 603 0.16 47.01 40.10
CA ASP A 603 1.17 47.71 40.90
C ASP A 603 1.85 46.75 41.87
N HIS A 604 1.08 45.88 42.52
CA HIS A 604 1.60 44.82 43.38
C HIS A 604 2.53 43.85 42.62
N LEU A 605 2.17 43.48 41.39
CA LEU A 605 2.96 42.58 40.54
C LEU A 605 4.22 43.25 39.98
N THR A 606 4.15 44.53 39.61
CA THR A 606 5.27 45.25 38.98
C THR A 606 6.21 45.94 39.96
N GLY A 607 5.79 46.15 41.20
CA GLY A 607 6.62 46.76 42.24
C GLY A 607 6.89 48.25 42.03
N LYS A 608 5.95 48.97 41.41
CA LYS A 608 6.03 50.44 41.27
C LYS A 608 5.89 51.16 42.61
N ILE A 609 6.69 52.22 42.72
CA ILE A 609 7.01 53.01 43.91
C ILE A 609 5.93 54.09 44.10
N GLU A 610 5.31 54.15 45.29
CA GLU A 610 4.89 55.46 45.82
C GLU A 610 6.16 56.13 46.35
N ASP A 611 6.59 57.21 45.69
CA ASP A 611 7.69 58.09 46.10
C ASP A 611 7.25 58.93 47.31
N ASP A 612 6.83 58.30 48.41
CA ASP A 612 6.55 59.00 49.65
C ASP A 612 7.79 58.95 50.56
N GLU A 613 8.69 59.92 50.34
CA GLU A 613 9.91 60.18 51.13
C GLU A 613 9.66 60.48 52.63
N LYS A 614 8.45 60.31 53.17
CA LYS A 614 8.15 60.60 54.58
C LYS A 614 7.16 59.62 55.19
N LYS A 615 7.63 58.40 55.52
CA LYS A 615 7.39 57.76 56.83
C LYS A 615 8.00 56.35 56.91
N ASN A 616 8.98 56.24 57.81
CA ASN A 616 9.29 55.10 58.69
C ASN A 616 9.28 53.67 58.09
N GLU A 617 10.49 53.15 57.94
CA GLU A 617 10.93 51.84 58.47
C GLU A 617 9.82 50.84 58.83
N LYS A 618 9.35 50.08 57.84
CA LYS A 618 8.99 48.65 57.96
C LYS A 618 8.75 48.06 56.56
N LYS A 619 9.76 47.31 56.08
CA LYS A 619 9.67 46.24 55.08
C LYS A 619 8.42 46.24 54.17
N ASN A 620 8.46 46.97 53.06
CA ASN A 620 7.76 46.48 51.87
C ASN A 620 8.68 45.44 51.22
N GLU A 621 8.51 44.18 51.59
CA GLU A 621 9.15 43.04 50.93
C GLU A 621 8.67 43.03 49.47
N LYS A 622 9.45 43.63 48.56
CA LYS A 622 9.21 43.57 47.12
C LYS A 622 9.03 42.10 46.71
N ILE A 623 7.91 41.75 46.08
CA ILE A 623 7.76 40.46 45.41
C ILE A 623 8.83 40.39 44.33
N LYS A 624 9.79 39.49 44.50
CA LYS A 624 10.86 39.26 43.54
C LYS A 624 10.35 38.35 42.45
N ALA A 625 10.60 38.68 41.19
CA ALA A 625 10.36 37.75 40.10
C ALA A 625 11.37 36.58 40.15
N ILE A 626 10.97 35.43 39.63
CA ILE A 626 11.88 34.32 39.37
C ILE A 626 12.75 34.73 38.18
N THR A 627 14.05 34.96 38.41
CA THR A 627 15.01 35.43 37.40
C THR A 627 15.71 34.29 36.65
N ASN A 628 15.60 33.06 37.15
CA ASN A 628 16.07 31.86 36.45
C ASN A 628 14.95 30.81 36.38
N PRO A 629 13.99 30.95 35.44
CA PRO A 629 12.85 30.04 35.34
C PRO A 629 13.26 28.57 35.13
N SER A 630 14.38 28.31 34.44
CA SER A 630 14.88 26.95 34.20
C SER A 630 15.21 26.15 35.48
N GLN A 631 15.54 26.84 36.57
CA GLN A 631 15.82 26.21 37.87
C GLN A 631 14.59 26.16 38.79
N ALA A 632 13.55 26.94 38.50
CA ALA A 632 12.36 27.03 39.35
C ALA A 632 11.20 26.14 38.86
N PHE A 633 11.13 25.91 37.54
CA PHE A 633 10.08 25.09 36.91
C PHE A 633 10.66 23.78 36.41
N ALA A 634 10.01 22.66 36.73
CA ALA A 634 10.42 21.34 36.26
C ALA A 634 9.40 20.76 35.27
N TYR A 635 9.91 20.01 34.30
CA TYR A 635 9.05 19.18 33.44
C TYR A 635 8.37 18.13 34.30
N PHE A 636 7.06 17.94 34.11
CA PHE A 636 6.29 16.95 34.82
C PHE A 636 5.38 16.22 33.84
N ILE A 637 5.08 14.95 34.11
CA ILE A 637 4.10 14.14 33.38
C ILE A 637 3.49 13.22 34.43
N SER A 638 2.17 13.07 34.46
CA SER A 638 1.53 12.16 35.40
C SER A 638 1.91 10.68 35.13
N SER A 639 1.75 9.82 36.15
CA SER A 639 1.99 8.38 36.00
C SER A 639 1.09 7.74 34.94
N ASP A 640 -0.16 8.21 34.87
CA ASP A 640 -1.19 7.66 34.01
C ASP A 640 -0.89 8.03 32.56
N THR A 641 -0.54 9.29 32.30
CA THR A 641 -0.09 9.77 30.99
C THR A 641 1.18 9.08 30.52
N ARG A 642 2.15 8.84 31.41
CA ARG A 642 3.37 8.07 31.05
C ARG A 642 3.01 6.66 30.60
N SER A 643 2.11 6.00 31.33
CA SER A 643 1.64 4.64 31.01
C SER A 643 0.87 4.61 29.68
N ALA A 644 0.01 5.60 29.44
CA ALA A 644 -0.71 5.74 28.18
C ALA A 644 0.24 6.01 27.00
N LEU A 645 1.26 6.85 27.18
CA LEU A 645 2.28 7.10 26.16
C LEU A 645 3.09 5.84 25.84
N ASP A 646 3.52 5.08 26.86
CA ASP A 646 4.24 3.82 26.65
C ASP A 646 3.37 2.79 25.92
N LEU A 647 2.07 2.72 26.24
CA LEU A 647 1.11 1.88 25.54
C LEU A 647 0.96 2.32 24.07
N GLN A 648 0.84 3.63 23.81
CA GLN A 648 0.74 4.19 22.46
C GLN A 648 1.98 3.88 21.63
N LEU A 649 3.17 4.04 22.19
CA LEU A 649 4.43 3.69 21.52
C LEU A 649 4.49 2.21 21.17
N GLY A 650 4.02 1.34 22.08
CA GLY A 650 3.90 -0.10 21.82
C GLY A 650 2.95 -0.43 20.66
N ILE A 651 1.79 0.24 20.60
CA ILE A 651 0.82 0.08 19.51
C ILE A 651 1.41 0.52 18.18
N ILE A 652 2.03 1.70 18.12
CA ILE A 652 2.66 2.24 16.90
C ILE A 652 3.79 1.33 16.43
N THR A 653 4.66 0.89 17.34
CA THR A 653 5.80 0.00 17.00
C THR A 653 5.32 -1.35 16.48
N ARG A 654 4.27 -1.93 17.08
CA ARG A 654 3.68 -3.19 16.62
C ARG A 654 2.98 -3.02 15.26
N SER A 655 2.20 -1.94 15.10
CA SER A 655 1.56 -1.58 13.83
C SER A 655 2.60 -1.43 12.73
N PHE A 656 3.72 -0.75 13.00
CA PHE A 656 4.85 -0.61 12.09
C PHE A 656 5.49 -1.97 11.73
N GLN A 657 5.78 -2.82 12.71
CA GLN A 657 6.34 -4.15 12.48
C GLN A 657 5.41 -5.03 11.62
N ASN A 658 4.11 -4.95 11.85
CA ASN A 658 3.13 -5.70 11.09
C ASN A 658 2.98 -5.15 9.66
N ALA A 659 2.98 -3.82 9.49
CA ALA A 659 3.03 -3.18 8.18
C ALA A 659 4.31 -3.56 7.41
N LEU A 660 5.45 -3.66 8.09
CA LEU A 660 6.74 -4.05 7.50
C LEU A 660 6.70 -5.48 6.97
N LYS A 661 6.10 -6.41 7.71
CA LYS A 661 5.93 -7.80 7.27
C LYS A 661 5.03 -7.91 6.04
N ARG A 662 4.02 -7.04 5.91
CA ARG A 662 3.07 -7.03 4.79
C ARG A 662 3.52 -6.15 3.62
N MET A 663 4.62 -5.40 3.76
CA MET A 663 5.06 -4.38 2.80
C MET A 663 4.00 -3.30 2.52
N ASP A 664 3.23 -2.93 3.55
CA ASP A 664 2.22 -1.87 3.50
C ASP A 664 2.89 -0.49 3.64
N MET A 665 3.34 0.04 2.50
CA MET A 665 4.18 1.24 2.45
C MET A 665 3.50 2.51 2.99
N PRO A 666 2.23 2.83 2.66
CA PRO A 666 1.55 4.00 3.21
C PRO A 666 1.48 3.97 4.74
N LEU A 667 1.15 2.81 5.32
CA LEU A 667 1.08 2.65 6.78
C LEU A 667 2.46 2.73 7.44
N LEU A 668 3.50 2.17 6.81
CA LEU A 668 4.88 2.28 7.27
C LEU A 668 5.34 3.73 7.35
N GLU A 669 5.16 4.49 6.27
CA GLU A 669 5.57 5.89 6.17
C GLU A 669 4.83 6.73 7.23
N TYR A 670 3.52 6.55 7.35
CA TYR A 670 2.70 7.24 8.33
C TYR A 670 3.18 6.98 9.77
N ARG A 671 3.39 5.71 10.16
CA ARG A 671 3.84 5.35 11.52
C ARG A 671 5.26 5.82 11.82
N LEU A 672 6.18 5.71 10.85
CA LEU A 672 7.55 6.17 11.01
C LEU A 672 7.62 7.70 11.10
N MET A 673 6.86 8.42 10.29
CA MET A 673 6.74 9.88 10.37
C MET A 673 6.14 10.32 11.70
N GLN A 674 5.10 9.64 12.20
CA GLN A 674 4.55 9.88 13.54
C GLN A 674 5.63 9.74 14.62
N LEU A 675 6.37 8.62 14.63
CA LEU A 675 7.46 8.40 15.58
C LEU A 675 8.59 9.42 15.42
N GLY A 676 8.93 9.81 14.19
CA GLY A 676 9.97 10.80 13.91
C GLY A 676 9.62 12.18 14.45
N LYS A 677 8.38 12.65 14.22
CA LYS A 677 7.88 13.92 14.79
C LYS A 677 7.86 13.88 16.32
N LEU A 678 7.36 12.78 16.90
CA LEU A 678 7.41 12.59 18.35
C LEU A 678 8.86 12.60 18.85
N ALA A 679 9.76 11.82 18.27
CA ALA A 679 11.17 11.78 18.66
C ALA A 679 11.85 13.15 18.54
N PHE A 680 11.51 13.95 17.53
CA PHE A 680 11.99 15.33 17.38
C PHE A 680 11.56 16.23 18.55
N HIS A 681 10.26 16.23 18.88
CA HIS A 681 9.75 17.04 19.99
C HIS A 681 10.27 16.53 21.34
N PHE A 682 10.13 15.22 21.59
CA PHE A 682 10.48 14.55 22.83
C PHE A 682 12.00 14.44 23.08
N GLY A 683 12.82 14.50 22.02
CA GLY A 683 14.27 14.58 22.10
C GLY A 683 14.76 15.79 22.89
N GLN A 684 14.04 16.91 22.78
CA GLN A 684 14.35 18.14 23.51
C GLN A 684 14.08 18.02 25.01
N PHE A 685 13.26 17.05 25.42
CA PHE A 685 12.87 16.78 26.81
C PHE A 685 13.59 15.55 27.41
N ARG A 686 14.53 14.94 26.66
CA ARG A 686 15.29 13.74 27.07
C ARG A 686 14.43 12.52 27.40
N MET A 687 13.29 12.36 26.73
CA MET A 687 12.46 11.15 26.88
C MET A 687 13.02 10.01 26.02
N ALA A 688 13.87 9.18 26.65
CA ALA A 688 14.64 8.14 25.97
C ALA A 688 13.77 7.02 25.36
N ASN A 689 12.59 6.75 25.91
CA ASN A 689 11.66 5.73 25.42
C ASN A 689 11.13 6.05 24.01
N VAL A 690 10.71 7.30 23.76
CA VAL A 690 10.21 7.72 22.43
C VAL A 690 11.31 7.63 21.37
N ILE A 691 12.51 8.12 21.72
CA ILE A 691 13.68 8.09 20.82
C ILE A 691 14.10 6.63 20.55
N ALA A 692 14.08 5.77 21.56
CA ALA A 692 14.39 4.36 21.41
C ALA A 692 13.40 3.65 20.47
N ALA A 693 12.09 3.91 20.61
CA ALA A 693 11.08 3.34 19.71
C ALA A 693 11.29 3.77 18.25
N PHE A 694 11.56 5.04 18.01
CA PHE A 694 11.89 5.54 16.67
C PHE A 694 13.14 4.86 16.10
N ASN A 695 14.24 4.84 16.86
CA ASN A 695 15.49 4.21 16.43
C ASN A 695 15.34 2.70 16.20
N GLU A 696 14.53 2.01 17.00
CA GLU A 696 14.21 0.59 16.81
C GLU A 696 13.51 0.37 15.47
N CYS A 697 12.50 1.17 15.13
CA CYS A 697 11.83 1.11 13.83
C CYS A 697 12.79 1.40 12.66
N VAL A 698 13.64 2.41 12.78
CA VAL A 698 14.67 2.71 11.75
C VAL A 698 15.63 1.53 11.57
N LEU A 699 16.11 0.93 12.67
CA LEU A 699 16.97 -0.26 12.62
C LEU A 699 16.28 -1.46 11.97
N LEU A 700 14.98 -1.64 12.20
CA LEU A 700 14.20 -2.69 11.54
C LEU A 700 14.12 -2.47 10.02
N VAL A 701 13.94 -1.23 9.56
CA VAL A 701 13.99 -0.90 8.13
C VAL A 701 15.36 -1.23 7.55
N VAL A 702 16.45 -0.75 8.18
CA VAL A 702 17.82 -1.01 7.72
C VAL A 702 18.12 -2.51 7.65
N LYS A 703 17.64 -3.28 8.63
CA LYS A 703 17.78 -4.73 8.65
C LYS A 703 17.00 -5.39 7.49
N SER A 704 15.75 -4.99 7.27
CA SER A 704 14.94 -5.50 6.16
C SER A 704 15.54 -5.12 4.79
N GLU A 705 16.06 -3.91 4.63
CA GLU A 705 16.81 -3.49 3.43
C GLU A 705 18.02 -4.40 3.18
N SER A 706 18.82 -4.68 4.21
CA SER A 706 19.97 -5.57 4.11
C SER A 706 19.57 -7.01 3.75
N GLU A 707 18.49 -7.53 4.33
CA GLU A 707 17.98 -8.87 4.02
C GLU A 707 17.48 -8.96 2.57
N MET A 708 16.75 -7.93 2.10
CA MET A 708 16.31 -7.83 0.70
C MET A 708 17.50 -7.72 -0.25
N HIS A 709 18.49 -6.89 0.07
CA HIS A 709 19.72 -6.78 -0.71
C HIS A 709 20.40 -8.15 -0.86
N ASP A 710 20.59 -8.88 0.25
CA ASP A 710 21.18 -10.22 0.24
C ASP A 710 20.37 -11.23 -0.60
N ILE A 711 19.04 -11.16 -0.52
CA ILE A 711 18.14 -12.00 -1.34
C ILE A 711 18.34 -11.70 -2.82
N ILE A 712 18.29 -10.41 -3.20
CA ILE A 712 18.47 -9.97 -4.59
C ILE A 712 19.82 -10.46 -5.13
N MET A 713 20.91 -10.25 -4.38
CA MET A 713 22.26 -10.67 -4.79
C MET A 713 22.35 -12.18 -4.98
N LYS A 714 21.83 -12.99 -4.04
CA LYS A 714 21.83 -14.46 -4.13
C LYS A 714 21.00 -14.97 -5.31
N VAL A 715 19.82 -14.38 -5.55
CA VAL A 715 18.94 -14.76 -6.65
C VAL A 715 19.58 -14.38 -7.99
N LEU A 716 20.19 -13.20 -8.10
CA LEU A 716 20.94 -12.80 -9.28
C LEU A 716 22.12 -13.74 -9.57
N GLU A 717 22.94 -14.05 -8.58
CA GLU A 717 24.05 -15.01 -8.74
C GLU A 717 23.57 -16.39 -9.19
N ARG A 718 22.44 -16.86 -8.65
CA ARG A 718 21.82 -18.14 -9.04
C ARG A 718 21.30 -18.10 -10.48
N SER A 719 20.60 -17.04 -10.88
CA SER A 719 20.10 -16.83 -12.24
C SER A 719 21.22 -16.79 -13.28
N MET A 720 22.40 -16.32 -12.87
CA MET A 720 23.58 -16.24 -13.72
C MET A 720 24.30 -17.59 -13.94
N LYS A 721 23.86 -18.70 -13.32
CA LYS A 721 24.40 -20.05 -13.57
C LYS A 721 23.83 -20.65 -14.86
N ASP A 722 24.61 -21.51 -15.50
CA ASP A 722 24.20 -22.23 -16.73
C ASP A 722 23.01 -23.17 -16.44
N HIS A 723 22.04 -23.23 -17.37
CA HIS A 723 20.84 -24.08 -17.30
C HIS A 723 19.85 -23.84 -16.14
N ASN A 724 19.62 -22.60 -15.70
CA ASN A 724 18.54 -22.29 -14.75
C ASN A 724 17.17 -22.29 -15.44
N SER A 725 16.36 -23.34 -15.20
CA SER A 725 15.01 -23.48 -15.78
C SER A 725 13.95 -22.58 -15.15
N ALA A 726 14.22 -21.98 -13.98
CA ALA A 726 13.28 -21.11 -13.24
C ALA A 726 13.65 -19.61 -13.33
N ILE A 727 14.43 -19.24 -14.34
CA ILE A 727 15.05 -17.91 -14.41
C ILE A 727 14.07 -16.76 -14.49
N GLU A 728 12.95 -16.94 -15.18
CA GLU A 728 11.93 -15.90 -15.32
C GLU A 728 11.28 -15.61 -13.96
N ASP A 729 10.95 -16.65 -13.20
CA ASP A 729 10.38 -16.53 -11.86
C ASP A 729 11.39 -15.97 -10.86
N ASP A 730 12.65 -16.42 -10.90
CA ASP A 730 13.74 -15.92 -10.06
C ASP A 730 14.00 -14.42 -10.32
N LEU A 731 14.04 -14.00 -11.59
CA LEU A 731 14.25 -12.59 -11.96
C LEU A 731 13.05 -11.71 -11.63
N LYS A 732 11.82 -12.18 -11.85
CA LYS A 732 10.59 -11.49 -11.40
C LYS A 732 10.59 -11.32 -9.89
N TYR A 733 10.95 -12.36 -9.14
CA TYR A 733 11.03 -12.31 -7.68
C TYR A 733 12.11 -11.30 -7.22
N ALA A 734 13.32 -11.36 -7.78
CA ALA A 734 14.39 -10.40 -7.45
C ALA A 734 13.98 -8.96 -7.76
N TYR A 735 13.28 -8.72 -8.87
CA TYR A 735 12.78 -7.40 -9.22
C TYR A 735 11.70 -6.90 -8.25
N THR A 736 10.74 -7.74 -7.87
CA THR A 736 9.75 -7.40 -6.83
C THR A 736 10.43 -7.01 -5.51
N GLN A 737 11.45 -7.76 -5.08
CA GLN A 737 12.23 -7.40 -3.89
C GLN A 737 12.97 -6.06 -4.06
N PHE A 738 13.50 -5.78 -5.25
CA PHE A 738 14.17 -4.52 -5.55
C PHE A 738 13.22 -3.31 -5.53
N GLU A 739 11.98 -3.45 -6.02
CA GLU A 739 10.96 -2.41 -5.89
C GLU A 739 10.58 -2.14 -4.43
N HIS A 740 10.44 -3.20 -3.61
CA HIS A 740 10.23 -3.04 -2.17
C HIS A 740 11.42 -2.34 -1.49
N LEU A 741 12.66 -2.70 -1.86
CA LEU A 741 13.88 -2.08 -1.34
C LEU A 741 13.92 -0.57 -1.63
N LYS A 742 13.57 -0.14 -2.85
CA LYS A 742 13.50 1.31 -3.19
C LYS A 742 12.49 2.05 -2.35
N ARG A 743 11.30 1.47 -2.15
CA ARG A 743 10.24 2.09 -1.36
C ARG A 743 10.66 2.21 0.10
N LEU A 744 11.33 1.20 0.66
CA LEU A 744 11.88 1.28 2.02
C LEU A 744 13.00 2.30 2.15
N GLU A 745 13.92 2.38 1.17
CA GLU A 745 14.98 3.39 1.18
C GLU A 745 14.39 4.81 1.09
N HIS A 746 13.26 4.99 0.38
CA HIS A 746 12.50 6.23 0.37
C HIS A 746 11.88 6.56 1.75
N VAL A 747 11.21 5.58 2.38
CA VAL A 747 10.63 5.72 3.74
C VAL A 747 11.72 6.02 4.78
N ARG A 748 12.91 5.43 4.66
CA ARG A 748 14.06 5.77 5.51
C ARG A 748 14.62 7.17 5.20
N GLY A 749 14.65 7.54 3.92
CA GLY A 749 15.16 8.82 3.44
C GLY A 749 14.39 10.04 3.92
N SER A 750 13.11 9.89 4.26
CA SER A 750 12.29 10.95 4.86
C SER A 750 12.68 11.28 6.32
N CYS A 751 13.52 10.46 6.95
CA CYS A 751 13.92 10.57 8.36
C CYS A 751 15.28 11.28 8.62
N ASP A 752 15.85 11.95 7.61
CA ASP A 752 17.09 12.78 7.71
C ASP A 752 18.33 12.03 8.25
N ASP A 753 18.47 10.73 7.92
CA ASP A 753 19.66 9.95 8.26
C ASP A 753 20.79 10.19 7.23
N LYS A 754 21.95 10.62 7.73
CA LYS A 754 23.07 11.16 6.93
C LYS A 754 24.08 10.12 6.48
N GLU A 755 24.01 8.89 6.99
CA GLU A 755 24.91 7.78 6.63
C GLU A 755 24.27 6.89 5.56
N ARG A 756 24.21 7.39 4.31
CA ARG A 756 23.63 6.65 3.19
C ARG A 756 24.63 5.63 2.63
N THR A 757 24.49 4.39 3.05
CA THR A 757 24.82 3.26 2.17
C THR A 757 23.56 2.98 1.35
N SER A 758 23.61 3.24 0.04
CA SER A 758 22.47 2.97 -0.84
C SER A 758 22.53 1.51 -1.31
N TYR A 759 21.68 0.67 -0.71
CA TYR A 759 21.50 -0.70 -1.16
C TYR A 759 20.87 -0.74 -2.55
N VAL A 760 20.03 0.26 -2.89
CA VAL A 760 19.48 0.44 -4.23
C VAL A 760 20.60 0.61 -5.27
N GLU A 761 21.53 1.54 -5.08
CA GLU A 761 22.66 1.75 -6.02
C GLU A 761 23.50 0.46 -6.20
N SER A 762 23.73 -0.27 -5.10
CA SER A 762 24.45 -1.54 -5.14
C SER A 762 23.71 -2.61 -5.96
N CYS A 763 22.40 -2.75 -5.77
CA CYS A 763 21.56 -3.66 -6.55
C CYS A 763 21.51 -3.25 -8.03
N GLU A 764 21.34 -1.96 -8.34
CA GLU A 764 21.36 -1.44 -9.73
C GLU A 764 22.65 -1.83 -10.43
N HIS A 765 23.79 -1.61 -9.76
CA HIS A 765 25.09 -1.97 -10.30
C HIS A 765 25.23 -3.48 -10.50
N ALA A 766 24.70 -4.32 -9.59
CA ALA A 766 24.70 -5.77 -9.73
C ALA A 766 23.88 -6.25 -10.95
N PHE A 767 22.71 -5.63 -11.20
CA PHE A 767 21.90 -5.90 -12.40
C PHE A 767 22.64 -5.51 -13.68
N ILE A 768 23.31 -4.36 -13.70
CA ILE A 768 24.14 -3.91 -14.85
C ILE A 768 25.30 -4.89 -15.08
N GLN A 769 26.04 -5.26 -14.02
CA GLN A 769 27.16 -6.20 -14.11
C GLN A 769 26.72 -7.59 -14.62
N ALA A 770 25.54 -8.06 -14.22
CA ALA A 770 24.98 -9.31 -14.71
C ALA A 770 24.75 -9.26 -16.23
N GLN A 771 24.13 -8.18 -16.74
CA GLN A 771 23.96 -8.00 -18.18
C GLN A 771 25.29 -7.84 -18.93
N GLU A 772 26.24 -7.06 -18.40
CA GLU A 772 27.56 -6.92 -19.02
C GLU A 772 28.29 -8.27 -19.12
N LYS A 773 28.19 -9.11 -18.08
CA LYS A 773 28.81 -10.44 -18.08
C LYS A 773 28.19 -11.34 -19.15
N LEU A 774 26.86 -11.31 -19.31
CA LEU A 774 26.18 -12.05 -20.39
C LEU A 774 26.56 -11.51 -21.76
N CYS A 775 26.59 -10.18 -21.93
CA CYS A 775 27.00 -9.53 -23.18
C CYS A 775 28.42 -9.95 -23.57
N LYS A 776 29.38 -9.91 -22.64
CA LYS A 776 30.76 -10.37 -22.86
C LYS A 776 30.83 -11.87 -23.20
N SER A 777 30.03 -12.71 -22.54
CA SER A 777 29.94 -14.15 -22.85
C SER A 777 29.41 -14.40 -24.26
N VAL A 778 28.40 -13.64 -24.68
CA VAL A 778 27.88 -13.68 -26.06
C VAL A 778 28.95 -13.22 -27.03
N SER A 779 29.55 -12.04 -26.86
CA SER A 779 30.62 -11.53 -27.72
C SER A 779 31.79 -12.50 -27.84
N HIS A 780 32.27 -13.08 -26.73
CA HIS A 780 33.37 -14.03 -26.75
C HIS A 780 33.01 -15.34 -27.46
N ALA A 781 31.78 -15.84 -27.27
CA ALA A 781 31.31 -17.02 -28.00
C ALA A 781 31.19 -16.76 -29.52
N LEU A 782 30.92 -15.51 -29.92
CA LEU A 782 30.83 -15.10 -31.32
C LEU A 782 32.21 -14.87 -31.96
N GLU A 783 33.16 -14.24 -31.25
CA GLU A 783 34.52 -13.95 -31.74
C GLU A 783 35.32 -15.21 -32.11
N GLY A 784 35.01 -16.37 -31.52
CA GLY A 784 35.62 -17.67 -31.85
C GLY A 784 34.91 -18.47 -32.95
N ALA A 785 33.69 -18.09 -33.34
CA ALA A 785 32.78 -18.93 -34.13
C ALA A 785 32.77 -18.63 -35.64
N LEU A 786 33.47 -17.59 -36.11
CA LEU A 786 33.49 -17.15 -37.52
C LEU A 786 34.02 -18.20 -38.53
N CYS A 787 34.57 -19.33 -38.06
CA CYS A 787 35.14 -20.39 -38.91
C CYS A 787 34.57 -21.82 -38.64
N THR A 788 33.60 -22.00 -37.74
CA THR A 788 33.02 -23.31 -37.37
C THR A 788 31.50 -23.21 -37.15
N PRO A 789 30.73 -24.32 -37.07
CA PRO A 789 29.27 -24.27 -37.01
C PRO A 789 28.73 -23.39 -35.87
N PHE A 790 28.31 -22.17 -36.23
CA PHE A 790 27.92 -21.06 -35.37
C PHE A 790 26.72 -21.37 -34.43
N THR A 791 25.91 -22.36 -34.77
CA THR A 791 24.63 -22.67 -34.11
C THR A 791 24.69 -23.83 -33.09
N GLY A 792 25.90 -24.33 -32.82
CA GLY A 792 26.12 -25.48 -31.94
C GLY A 792 26.11 -25.18 -30.44
N ASN A 793 26.30 -23.94 -30.00
CA ASN A 793 26.31 -23.62 -28.57
C ASN A 793 24.86 -23.38 -28.07
N PRO A 794 24.25 -24.31 -27.32
CA PRO A 794 22.87 -24.18 -26.85
C PRO A 794 22.69 -23.01 -25.85
N LEU A 795 23.78 -22.46 -25.31
CA LEU A 795 23.74 -21.42 -24.27
C LEU A 795 23.51 -20.01 -24.81
N ILE A 796 23.78 -19.71 -26.09
CA ILE A 796 23.64 -18.35 -26.64
C ILE A 796 22.17 -17.89 -26.64
N PRO A 797 21.19 -18.68 -27.13
CA PRO A 797 19.78 -18.35 -26.97
C PRO A 797 19.38 -18.16 -25.50
N GLU A 798 19.82 -19.07 -24.62
CA GLU A 798 19.56 -18.96 -23.18
C GLU A 798 20.11 -17.63 -22.60
N TRP A 799 21.32 -17.20 -22.98
CA TRP A 799 21.89 -15.93 -22.52
C TRP A 799 21.14 -14.71 -23.08
N LEU A 800 20.66 -14.75 -24.32
CA LEU A 800 19.86 -13.68 -24.90
C LEU A 800 18.46 -13.59 -24.26
N ASP A 801 17.84 -14.71 -23.93
CA ASP A 801 16.61 -14.79 -23.13
C ASP A 801 16.83 -14.16 -21.74
N LYS A 802 17.93 -14.51 -21.08
CA LYS A 802 18.31 -13.91 -19.78
C LYS A 802 18.47 -12.40 -19.87
N MET A 803 19.17 -11.89 -20.89
CA MET A 803 19.37 -10.45 -21.09
C MET A 803 18.05 -9.74 -21.41
N ARG A 804 17.19 -10.34 -22.24
CA ARG A 804 15.85 -9.82 -22.55
C ARG A 804 15.00 -9.70 -21.27
N ASN A 805 14.94 -10.76 -20.47
CA ASN A 805 14.15 -10.77 -19.23
C ASN A 805 14.68 -9.74 -18.23
N LEU A 806 16.00 -9.59 -18.09
CA LEU A 806 16.61 -8.54 -17.27
C LEU A 806 16.25 -7.13 -17.77
N ARG A 807 16.20 -6.93 -19.09
CA ARG A 807 15.81 -5.64 -19.70
C ARG A 807 14.33 -5.35 -19.48
N ASP A 808 13.46 -6.34 -19.68
CA ASP A 808 12.01 -6.16 -19.61
C ASP A 808 11.51 -6.01 -18.16
N CYS A 809 12.22 -6.62 -17.20
CA CYS A 809 11.88 -6.49 -15.78
C CYS A 809 12.35 -5.18 -15.13
N ILE A 810 13.36 -4.47 -15.66
CA ILE A 810 14.01 -3.34 -14.95
C ILE A 810 13.76 -2.00 -15.69
N PRO A 811 12.95 -1.08 -15.14
CA PRO A 811 12.68 0.23 -15.76
C PRO A 811 13.83 1.23 -15.64
N LEU A 812 14.88 0.95 -14.84
CA LEU A 812 15.96 1.88 -14.55
C LEU A 812 17.13 1.74 -15.53
N SER A 813 17.59 2.88 -16.03
CA SER A 813 18.65 3.00 -17.05
C SER A 813 18.37 2.24 -18.34
N LEU A 814 17.14 2.37 -18.87
CA LEU A 814 16.73 1.83 -20.18
C LEU A 814 17.77 2.04 -21.27
N SER A 815 18.53 3.15 -21.24
CA SER A 815 19.57 3.40 -22.23
C SER A 815 20.70 2.37 -22.19
N LEU A 816 21.34 2.14 -21.04
CA LEU A 816 22.53 1.28 -20.99
C LEU A 816 22.17 -0.20 -21.14
N LEU A 817 21.12 -0.67 -20.45
CA LEU A 817 20.65 -2.06 -20.53
C LEU A 817 20.12 -2.39 -21.94
N SER A 818 19.36 -1.47 -22.57
CA SER A 818 18.96 -1.64 -23.97
C SER A 818 20.18 -1.63 -24.88
N THR A 819 21.13 -0.70 -24.69
CA THR A 819 22.34 -0.63 -25.52
C THR A 819 23.15 -1.94 -25.45
N LEU A 820 23.31 -2.53 -24.26
CA LEU A 820 24.01 -3.80 -24.09
C LEU A 820 23.29 -4.98 -24.77
N TYR A 821 21.96 -5.04 -24.64
CA TYR A 821 21.14 -6.04 -25.34
C TYR A 821 21.19 -5.85 -26.86
N ASP A 822 21.02 -4.62 -27.34
CA ASP A 822 21.04 -4.27 -28.76
C ASP A 822 22.43 -4.51 -29.37
N THR A 823 23.51 -4.29 -28.61
CA THR A 823 24.89 -4.64 -29.02
C THR A 823 25.06 -6.15 -29.17
N ALA A 824 24.62 -6.94 -28.19
CA ALA A 824 24.70 -8.41 -28.26
C ALA A 824 23.85 -8.97 -29.41
N ARG A 825 22.65 -8.42 -29.59
CA ARG A 825 21.76 -8.72 -30.71
C ARG A 825 22.40 -8.37 -32.05
N GLY A 826 22.95 -7.16 -32.18
CA GLY A 826 23.61 -6.69 -33.40
C GLY A 826 24.77 -7.59 -33.80
N ALA A 827 25.57 -8.08 -32.84
CA ALA A 827 26.64 -9.03 -33.10
C ALA A 827 26.12 -10.39 -33.63
N VAL A 828 24.95 -10.86 -33.16
CA VAL A 828 24.30 -12.07 -33.70
C VAL A 828 23.77 -11.81 -35.11
N GLU A 829 23.14 -10.66 -35.35
CA GLU A 829 22.64 -10.27 -36.67
C GLU A 829 23.79 -10.13 -37.70
N GLU A 830 24.92 -9.54 -37.32
CA GLU A 830 26.11 -9.43 -38.17
C GLU A 830 26.70 -10.80 -38.54
N ALA A 831 26.78 -11.72 -37.56
CA ALA A 831 27.24 -13.08 -37.81
C ALA A 831 26.29 -13.87 -38.74
N LEU A 832 24.97 -13.69 -38.58
CA LEU A 832 23.98 -14.29 -39.48
C LEU A 832 24.08 -13.74 -40.90
N MET A 833 24.27 -12.42 -41.06
CA MET A 833 24.49 -11.81 -42.37
C MET A 833 25.78 -12.30 -43.03
N SER A 834 26.85 -12.49 -42.25
CA SER A 834 28.06 -13.14 -42.77
C SER A 834 27.80 -14.57 -43.24
N CYS A 835 26.94 -15.34 -42.56
CA CYS A 835 26.56 -16.68 -43.01
C CYS A 835 25.77 -16.65 -44.34
N VAL A 836 24.88 -15.68 -44.51
CA VAL A 836 24.14 -15.45 -45.77
C VAL A 836 25.10 -15.12 -46.91
N ASP A 837 26.06 -14.22 -46.67
CA ASP A 837 27.07 -13.85 -47.67
C ASP A 837 27.93 -15.03 -48.08
N VAL A 838 28.33 -15.88 -47.13
CA VAL A 838 29.09 -17.11 -47.42
C VAL A 838 28.24 -18.09 -48.21
N ALA A 839 26.97 -18.29 -47.83
CA ALA A 839 26.03 -19.16 -48.55
C ALA A 839 25.82 -18.71 -50.00
N TYR A 840 25.68 -17.41 -50.25
CA TYR A 840 25.55 -16.89 -51.61
C TYR A 840 26.82 -17.10 -52.45
N LYS A 841 28.00 -16.88 -51.84
CA LYS A 841 29.30 -17.10 -52.50
C LYS A 841 29.53 -18.57 -52.84
N THR A 842 29.20 -19.50 -51.95
CA THR A 842 29.38 -20.94 -52.19
C THR A 842 28.40 -21.47 -53.22
N PHE A 843 27.14 -21.00 -53.21
CA PHE A 843 26.16 -21.29 -54.26
C PHE A 843 26.65 -20.83 -55.64
N SER A 844 27.16 -19.59 -55.74
CA SER A 844 27.68 -19.03 -56.99
C SER A 844 28.95 -19.73 -57.48
N ALA A 845 29.76 -20.28 -56.57
CA ALA A 845 30.97 -21.02 -56.89
C ALA A 845 30.72 -22.50 -57.25
N GLY A 846 29.49 -23.01 -57.07
CA GLY A 846 29.13 -24.41 -57.32
C GLY A 846 29.53 -25.37 -56.19
N ASP A 847 29.90 -24.87 -55.01
CA ASP A 847 30.20 -25.67 -53.83
C ASP A 847 28.92 -25.94 -53.02
N PHE A 848 28.14 -26.90 -53.50
CA PHE A 848 26.81 -27.18 -52.97
C PHE A 848 26.83 -27.89 -51.61
N ASP A 849 27.90 -28.61 -51.27
CA ASP A 849 28.03 -29.25 -49.96
C ASP A 849 28.24 -28.18 -48.87
N GLN A 850 29.13 -27.21 -49.12
CA GLN A 850 29.31 -26.08 -48.20
C GLN A 850 28.06 -25.20 -48.14
N TYR A 851 27.35 -25.02 -49.27
CA TYR A 851 26.06 -24.33 -49.31
C TYR A 851 25.00 -24.99 -48.41
N VAL A 852 24.86 -26.32 -48.44
CA VAL A 852 23.94 -27.06 -47.57
C VAL A 852 24.32 -26.90 -46.09
N ILE A 853 25.61 -26.90 -45.76
CA ILE A 853 26.08 -26.63 -44.38
C ILE A 853 25.64 -25.23 -43.91
N MET A 854 25.71 -24.22 -44.79
CA MET A 854 25.22 -22.87 -44.45
C MET A 854 23.69 -22.84 -44.31
N LEU A 855 22.93 -23.59 -45.12
CA LEU A 855 21.48 -23.72 -44.98
C LEU A 855 21.07 -24.40 -43.66
N ASP A 856 21.76 -25.46 -43.25
CA ASP A 856 21.56 -26.11 -41.95
C ASP A 856 21.84 -25.14 -40.79
N GLN A 857 22.87 -24.28 -40.91
CA GLN A 857 23.15 -23.24 -39.93
C GLN A 857 22.05 -22.18 -39.87
N LEU A 858 21.59 -21.68 -41.03
CA LEU A 858 20.51 -20.70 -41.09
C LEU A 858 19.17 -21.27 -40.59
N LEU A 859 18.87 -22.54 -40.85
CA LEU A 859 17.70 -23.25 -40.31
C LEU A 859 17.80 -23.38 -38.78
N CYS A 860 18.94 -23.79 -38.26
CA CYS A 860 19.14 -23.89 -36.81
C CYS A 860 19.06 -22.52 -36.12
N ALA A 861 19.59 -21.47 -36.76
CA ALA A 861 19.45 -20.10 -36.28
C ALA A 861 17.99 -19.64 -36.30
N GLN A 862 17.25 -20.00 -37.36
CA GLN A 862 15.82 -19.73 -37.47
C GLN A 862 15.05 -20.33 -36.29
N GLU A 863 15.34 -21.57 -35.88
CA GLU A 863 14.64 -22.24 -34.77
C GLU A 863 15.02 -21.67 -33.40
N LYS A 864 16.30 -21.34 -33.19
CA LYS A 864 16.83 -20.97 -31.87
C LYS A 864 16.77 -19.47 -31.54
N PHE A 865 16.74 -18.59 -32.54
CA PHE A 865 16.73 -17.14 -32.33
C PHE A 865 15.38 -16.50 -32.69
N VAL A 866 14.30 -17.30 -32.75
CA VAL A 866 12.93 -16.80 -32.96
C VAL A 866 12.61 -15.78 -31.88
N GLY A 867 12.40 -14.53 -32.29
CA GLY A 867 12.04 -13.43 -31.41
C GLY A 867 13.19 -12.54 -30.97
N HIS A 868 14.47 -12.94 -31.06
CA HIS A 868 15.62 -12.09 -30.71
C HIS A 868 16.19 -11.27 -31.87
N THR A 869 15.81 -11.61 -33.10
CA THR A 869 16.26 -10.96 -34.34
C THR A 869 15.07 -10.31 -35.07
N GLN A 870 15.32 -9.29 -35.90
CA GLN A 870 14.27 -8.37 -36.38
C GLN A 870 13.37 -8.89 -37.53
N SER A 871 13.30 -10.22 -37.74
CA SER A 871 12.65 -10.93 -38.87
C SER A 871 13.59 -11.38 -39.99
N ASP A 872 14.85 -10.92 -39.99
CA ASP A 872 15.76 -11.20 -41.11
C ASP A 872 16.33 -12.62 -41.13
N ALA A 873 16.46 -13.33 -40.01
CA ALA A 873 16.97 -14.71 -40.01
C ALA A 873 16.01 -15.69 -40.70
N VAL A 874 14.71 -15.55 -40.40
CA VAL A 874 13.62 -16.33 -41.03
C VAL A 874 13.52 -16.01 -42.52
N GLU A 875 13.64 -14.72 -42.86
CA GLU A 875 13.60 -14.29 -44.25
C GLU A 875 14.88 -14.65 -45.02
N SER A 876 16.04 -14.66 -44.36
CA SER A 876 17.33 -15.02 -44.95
C SER A 876 17.43 -16.51 -45.21
N TYR A 877 17.03 -17.36 -44.27
CA TYR A 877 16.91 -18.79 -44.55
C TYR A 877 15.90 -19.04 -45.68
N ARG A 878 14.73 -18.39 -45.66
CA ARG A 878 13.74 -18.50 -46.74
C ARG A 878 14.31 -18.06 -48.10
N LYS A 879 14.93 -16.89 -48.17
CA LYS A 879 15.57 -16.35 -49.38
C LYS A 879 16.66 -17.27 -49.92
N MET A 880 17.52 -17.79 -49.04
CA MET A 880 18.58 -18.72 -49.46
C MET A 880 17.98 -20.07 -49.85
N LYS A 881 17.06 -20.64 -49.06
CA LYS A 881 16.35 -21.89 -49.39
C LYS A 881 15.63 -21.81 -50.74
N ASP A 882 15.01 -20.67 -51.03
CA ASP A 882 14.24 -20.44 -52.25
C ASP A 882 15.12 -19.93 -53.40
N LEU A 883 16.39 -19.57 -53.16
CA LEU A 883 17.34 -19.13 -54.19
C LEU A 883 17.47 -20.13 -55.36
N PRO A 884 17.51 -21.46 -55.13
CA PRO A 884 17.52 -22.45 -56.21
C PRO A 884 16.23 -22.52 -57.05
N VAL A 885 15.12 -21.94 -56.57
CA VAL A 885 13.78 -22.04 -57.19
C VAL A 885 13.32 -20.67 -57.70
N ALA A 886 13.23 -19.65 -56.83
CA ALA A 886 12.77 -18.31 -57.14
C ALA A 886 13.83 -17.45 -57.87
N GLY A 887 15.10 -17.52 -57.42
CA GLY A 887 16.21 -16.89 -58.12
C GLY A 887 16.43 -17.50 -59.52
N HIS A 888 16.00 -18.75 -59.69
CA HIS A 888 15.94 -19.40 -60.98
C HIS A 888 14.67 -19.13 -61.75
N GLU A 889 13.46 -18.91 -61.20
CA GLU A 889 12.26 -18.61 -62.01
C GLU A 889 12.37 -17.29 -62.78
N GLU A 890 12.84 -16.20 -62.15
CA GLU A 890 13.08 -14.93 -62.85
C GLU A 890 14.26 -15.04 -63.83
N TYR A 891 15.32 -15.77 -63.44
CA TYR A 891 16.45 -16.06 -64.32
C TYR A 891 16.08 -17.02 -65.46
N LEU A 892 15.14 -17.95 -65.24
CA LEU A 892 14.57 -18.90 -66.19
C LEU A 892 13.63 -18.15 -67.12
N GLU A 893 12.75 -17.27 -66.64
CA GLU A 893 11.92 -16.38 -67.46
C GLU A 893 12.78 -15.43 -68.30
N ASN A 894 13.86 -14.87 -67.73
CA ASN A 894 14.83 -14.05 -68.47
C ASN A 894 15.62 -14.88 -69.49
N MET A 895 15.99 -16.13 -69.17
CA MET A 895 16.63 -17.05 -70.11
C MET A 895 15.67 -17.57 -71.18
N ILE A 896 14.40 -17.84 -70.85
CA ILE A 896 13.34 -18.32 -71.73
C ILE A 896 12.90 -17.18 -72.66
N SER A 897 12.74 -15.95 -72.15
CA SER A 897 12.50 -14.77 -72.97
C SER A 897 13.71 -14.45 -73.83
N GLY A 898 14.92 -14.59 -73.30
CA GLY A 898 16.18 -14.50 -74.04
C GLY A 898 16.27 -15.53 -75.17
N LEU A 899 15.91 -16.79 -74.89
CA LEU A 899 15.82 -17.86 -75.89
C LEU A 899 14.77 -17.52 -76.95
N ARG A 900 13.54 -17.18 -76.55
CA ARG A 900 12.48 -16.74 -77.49
C ARG A 900 12.94 -15.54 -78.33
N ALA A 901 13.68 -14.59 -77.76
CA ALA A 901 14.26 -13.44 -78.46
C ALA A 901 15.42 -13.84 -79.40
N MET A 902 16.26 -14.80 -79.02
CA MET A 902 17.27 -15.41 -79.91
C MET A 902 16.65 -16.07 -81.15
N PHE A 903 15.38 -16.47 -81.08
CA PHE A 903 14.78 -17.34 -82.09
C PHE A 903 13.62 -16.70 -82.89
N ASN A 904 13.27 -15.42 -82.66
CA ASN A 904 12.31 -14.69 -83.49
C ASN A 904 12.94 -14.22 -84.82
N MET A 905 12.34 -14.60 -85.96
CA MET A 905 12.86 -14.38 -87.32
C MET A 905 12.59 -12.98 -87.94
N SER A 906 11.90 -12.07 -87.24
CA SER A 906 11.67 -10.70 -87.75
C SER A 906 12.87 -9.82 -87.43
N GLY A 907 13.56 -9.32 -88.46
CA GLY A 907 14.86 -8.66 -88.38
C GLY A 907 15.04 -7.47 -87.43
N ASP A 908 16.33 -7.14 -87.26
CA ASP A 908 16.91 -5.98 -86.58
C ASP A 908 16.50 -5.72 -85.12
N THR A 909 17.19 -6.38 -84.18
CA THR A 909 17.55 -5.75 -82.90
C THR A 909 18.93 -6.20 -82.43
N GLN A 910 19.86 -5.24 -82.31
CA GLN A 910 21.16 -5.35 -81.62
C GLN A 910 21.01 -5.44 -80.08
N SER A 911 19.93 -6.00 -79.54
CA SER A 911 19.73 -6.10 -78.09
C SER A 911 19.98 -7.53 -77.61
N LEU A 912 21.01 -7.68 -76.75
CA LEU A 912 21.44 -8.88 -76.01
C LEU A 912 21.19 -10.22 -76.72
N GLN A 913 22.24 -10.82 -77.29
CA GLN A 913 22.20 -12.25 -77.61
C GLN A 913 22.57 -13.07 -76.37
N PRO A 914 21.65 -13.84 -75.77
CA PRO A 914 22.00 -14.80 -74.73
C PRO A 914 23.04 -15.81 -75.24
N ASP A 915 24.04 -16.10 -74.42
CA ASP A 915 25.00 -17.17 -74.64
C ASP A 915 24.32 -18.53 -74.33
N PRO A 916 24.16 -19.45 -75.30
CA PRO A 916 23.60 -20.78 -75.06
C PRO A 916 24.37 -21.58 -73.99
N GLY A 917 25.62 -21.21 -73.67
CA GLY A 917 26.37 -21.76 -72.53
C GLY A 917 25.78 -21.45 -71.14
N ASN A 918 24.87 -20.47 -71.01
CA ASN A 918 24.20 -20.16 -69.73
C ASN A 918 23.12 -21.18 -69.35
N ILE A 919 22.45 -21.78 -70.35
CA ILE A 919 21.39 -22.78 -70.13
C ILE A 919 21.98 -24.12 -69.74
N ILE A 920 23.10 -24.50 -70.40
CA ILE A 920 23.86 -25.69 -70.04
C ILE A 920 24.35 -25.57 -68.59
N ARG A 921 24.95 -24.43 -68.21
CA ARG A 921 25.37 -24.15 -66.83
C ARG A 921 24.21 -24.20 -65.83
N ALA A 922 23.03 -23.69 -66.19
CA ALA A 922 21.84 -23.76 -65.33
C ALA A 922 21.38 -25.22 -65.12
N LEU A 923 21.32 -26.03 -66.18
CA LEU A 923 20.95 -27.45 -66.09
C LEU A 923 21.99 -28.29 -65.31
N GLU A 924 23.28 -28.01 -65.50
CA GLU A 924 24.38 -28.62 -64.74
C GLU A 924 24.35 -28.25 -63.26
N THR A 925 23.94 -27.02 -62.95
CA THR A 925 23.73 -26.55 -61.57
C THR A 925 22.59 -27.32 -60.90
N PHE A 926 21.46 -27.53 -61.58
CA PHE A 926 20.36 -28.38 -61.05
C PHE A 926 20.80 -29.83 -60.82
N ASP A 927 21.59 -30.40 -61.74
CA ASP A 927 22.08 -31.78 -61.61
C ASP A 927 23.11 -31.95 -60.50
N SER A 928 23.94 -30.94 -60.27
CA SER A 928 24.92 -30.93 -59.17
C SER A 928 24.25 -30.70 -57.82
N LEU A 929 23.28 -29.77 -57.75
CA LEU A 929 22.50 -29.50 -56.55
C LEU A 929 21.65 -30.71 -56.13
N CYS A 930 21.05 -31.43 -57.09
CA CYS A 930 20.30 -32.66 -56.80
C CYS A 930 21.16 -33.81 -56.27
N LYS A 931 22.49 -33.74 -56.40
CA LYS A 931 23.45 -34.74 -55.88
C LYS A 931 24.04 -34.35 -54.53
N ALA A 932 23.93 -33.09 -54.12
CA ALA A 932 24.45 -32.60 -52.84
C ALA A 932 23.79 -33.33 -51.66
N GLU A 933 24.59 -33.75 -50.69
CA GLU A 933 24.08 -34.52 -49.56
C GLU A 933 23.34 -33.59 -48.58
N GLY A 934 22.11 -33.96 -48.18
CA GLY A 934 21.34 -33.19 -47.20
C GLY A 934 20.42 -32.10 -47.76
N ILE A 935 20.52 -31.73 -49.04
CA ILE A 935 19.65 -30.71 -49.67
C ILE A 935 18.14 -31.03 -49.56
N SER A 936 17.80 -32.32 -49.49
CA SER A 936 16.42 -32.81 -49.33
C SER A 936 15.73 -32.37 -48.04
N ARG A 937 16.50 -31.94 -47.02
CA ARG A 937 15.98 -31.36 -45.77
C ARG A 937 15.46 -29.93 -45.98
N HIS A 938 16.01 -29.21 -46.96
CA HIS A 938 15.70 -27.81 -47.20
C HIS A 938 14.72 -27.63 -48.36
N VAL A 939 14.94 -28.33 -49.49
CA VAL A 939 14.15 -28.20 -50.72
C VAL A 939 13.67 -29.58 -51.17
N GLN A 940 12.41 -29.67 -51.59
CA GLN A 940 11.90 -30.91 -52.18
C GLN A 940 12.61 -31.17 -53.51
N ILE A 941 13.35 -32.28 -53.58
CA ILE A 941 14.06 -32.70 -54.80
C ILE A 941 13.10 -32.79 -56.00
N GLN A 942 11.83 -33.13 -55.77
CA GLN A 942 10.83 -33.19 -56.84
C GLN A 942 10.58 -31.82 -57.48
N ILE A 943 10.54 -30.73 -56.70
CA ILE A 943 10.38 -29.37 -57.22
C ILE A 943 11.56 -29.01 -58.13
N LEU A 944 12.79 -29.28 -57.71
CA LEU A 944 13.98 -29.02 -58.55
C LEU A 944 13.97 -29.84 -59.84
N LYS A 945 13.49 -31.09 -59.78
CA LYS A 945 13.31 -31.94 -60.96
C LYS A 945 12.19 -31.44 -61.86
N ASP A 946 11.08 -30.99 -61.31
CA ASP A 946 9.93 -30.48 -62.05
C ASP A 946 10.27 -29.16 -62.74
N THR A 947 10.99 -28.25 -62.07
CA THR A 947 11.52 -27.01 -62.68
C THR A 947 12.51 -27.31 -63.80
N LYS A 948 13.40 -28.30 -63.61
CA LYS A 948 14.29 -28.78 -64.67
C LYS A 948 13.52 -29.35 -65.85
N VAL A 949 12.46 -30.13 -65.59
CA VAL A 949 11.59 -30.69 -66.63
C VAL A 949 10.84 -29.59 -67.36
N SER A 950 10.31 -28.59 -66.66
CA SER A 950 9.63 -27.44 -67.28
C SER A 950 10.56 -26.63 -68.18
N LEU A 951 11.81 -26.40 -67.78
CA LEU A 951 12.80 -25.76 -68.66
C LEU A 951 13.08 -26.62 -69.91
N LEU A 952 13.20 -27.95 -69.75
CA LEU A 952 13.38 -28.86 -70.88
C LEU A 952 12.16 -28.89 -71.80
N ASP A 953 10.94 -28.89 -71.26
CA ASP A 953 9.69 -28.86 -72.02
C ASP A 953 9.55 -27.53 -72.79
N GLU A 954 9.95 -26.42 -72.19
CA GLU A 954 9.97 -25.11 -72.86
C GLU A 954 11.02 -25.07 -73.98
N CYS A 955 12.22 -25.63 -73.74
CA CYS A 955 13.23 -25.81 -74.79
C CYS A 955 12.69 -26.68 -75.93
N ASP A 956 11.96 -27.76 -75.61
CA ASP A 956 11.30 -28.63 -76.59
C ASP A 956 10.20 -27.87 -77.36
N SER A 957 9.41 -27.02 -76.69
CA SER A 957 8.38 -26.18 -77.30
C SER A 957 8.97 -25.16 -78.27
N ILE A 958 10.04 -24.47 -77.88
CA ILE A 958 10.78 -23.56 -78.77
C ILE A 958 11.31 -24.34 -79.99
N PHE A 959 11.85 -25.54 -79.78
CA PHE A 959 12.32 -26.42 -80.85
C PHE A 959 11.19 -26.81 -81.81
N GLN A 960 10.00 -27.12 -81.28
CA GLN A 960 8.83 -27.46 -82.08
C GLN A 960 8.29 -26.27 -82.88
N ASP A 961 8.17 -25.10 -82.27
CA ASP A 961 7.68 -23.90 -82.95
C ASP A 961 8.64 -23.46 -84.05
N MET A 962 9.95 -23.63 -83.85
CA MET A 962 10.94 -23.45 -84.91
C MET A 962 10.76 -24.45 -86.05
N CYS A 963 10.56 -25.75 -85.75
CA CYS A 963 10.26 -26.75 -86.78
C CYS A 963 8.97 -26.42 -87.56
N LYS A 964 7.96 -25.83 -86.91
CA LYS A 964 6.72 -25.36 -87.56
C LYS A 964 6.96 -24.12 -88.42
N GLN A 965 7.71 -23.12 -87.93
CA GLN A 965 8.07 -21.95 -88.73
C GLN A 965 8.93 -22.32 -89.94
N MET A 966 9.70 -23.41 -89.84
CA MET A 966 10.45 -24.01 -90.95
C MET A 966 9.61 -25.00 -91.80
N SER A 967 8.32 -25.24 -91.47
CA SER A 967 7.46 -26.12 -92.28
C SER A 967 7.14 -25.45 -93.62
N LEU A 968 7.73 -26.01 -94.67
CA LEU A 968 7.82 -25.52 -96.05
C LEU A 968 6.51 -25.62 -96.84
N ASP A 969 5.39 -25.12 -96.30
CA ASP A 969 4.09 -25.15 -97.01
C ASP A 969 3.63 -23.77 -97.55
N SER A 970 4.37 -22.68 -97.33
CA SER A 970 4.12 -21.38 -97.99
C SER A 970 5.40 -20.55 -98.14
N GLU A 971 5.61 -19.96 -99.33
CA GLU A 971 6.71 -19.05 -99.77
C GLU A 971 8.07 -19.23 -99.06
N ALA A 972 9.00 -19.89 -99.76
CA ALA A 972 10.31 -20.33 -99.28
C ALA A 972 11.05 -19.32 -98.36
N PRO A 973 11.36 -19.70 -97.10
CA PRO A 973 12.24 -18.89 -96.24
C PRO A 973 13.66 -18.85 -96.84
N THR A 974 14.33 -17.68 -96.77
CA THR A 974 15.74 -17.55 -97.19
C THR A 974 16.65 -18.45 -96.36
N ILE A 975 17.46 -19.28 -97.05
CA ILE A 975 18.31 -20.33 -96.48
C ILE A 975 19.30 -19.78 -95.43
N THR A 976 19.73 -18.52 -95.56
CA THR A 976 20.62 -17.84 -94.60
C THR A 976 20.01 -17.70 -93.20
N GLY A 977 18.68 -17.53 -93.09
CA GLY A 977 17.96 -17.49 -91.81
C GLY A 977 17.90 -18.86 -91.12
N MET A 978 17.80 -19.93 -91.91
CA MET A 978 17.79 -21.31 -91.41
C MET A 978 19.14 -21.71 -90.81
N GLN A 979 20.26 -21.29 -91.42
CA GLN A 979 21.61 -21.57 -90.95
C GLN A 979 21.88 -21.02 -89.54
N GLY A 980 21.44 -19.78 -89.25
CA GLY A 980 21.61 -19.16 -87.93
C GLY A 980 20.82 -19.88 -86.84
N CYS A 981 19.60 -20.33 -87.16
CA CYS A 981 18.75 -21.11 -86.27
C CYS A 981 19.33 -22.50 -85.98
N VAL A 982 19.78 -23.22 -87.01
CA VAL A 982 20.36 -24.57 -86.87
C VAL A 982 21.64 -24.55 -86.03
N ASN A 983 22.52 -23.57 -86.22
CA ASN A 983 23.72 -23.40 -85.41
C ASN A 983 23.39 -23.20 -83.92
N ARG A 984 22.43 -22.31 -83.62
CA ARG A 984 22.01 -22.03 -82.23
C ARG A 984 21.36 -23.26 -81.59
N LEU A 985 20.57 -24.03 -82.33
CA LEU A 985 19.97 -25.29 -81.88
C LEU A 985 21.02 -26.38 -81.65
N ALA A 986 22.06 -26.46 -82.50
CA ALA A 986 23.15 -27.42 -82.35
C ALA A 986 23.93 -27.22 -81.04
N VAL A 987 24.17 -25.96 -80.63
CA VAL A 987 24.83 -25.66 -79.34
C VAL A 987 23.98 -26.11 -78.16
N LEU A 988 22.66 -25.87 -78.17
CA LEU A 988 21.76 -26.32 -77.10
C LEU A 988 21.70 -27.85 -76.99
N ARG A 989 21.78 -28.55 -78.13
CA ARG A 989 21.81 -30.03 -78.18
C ARG A 989 23.16 -30.64 -77.78
N GLN A 990 24.17 -29.85 -77.40
CA GLN A 990 25.35 -30.39 -76.71
C GLN A 990 24.98 -30.95 -75.33
N TYR A 991 23.88 -30.50 -74.74
CA TYR A 991 23.36 -31.08 -73.51
C TYR A 991 22.62 -32.41 -73.77
N PRO A 992 23.02 -33.52 -73.12
CA PRO A 992 22.47 -34.85 -73.43
C PRO A 992 20.94 -34.96 -73.31
N SER A 993 20.34 -34.31 -72.31
CA SER A 993 18.89 -34.38 -72.08
C SER A 993 18.07 -33.65 -73.13
N ILE A 994 18.55 -32.48 -73.59
CA ILE A 994 17.94 -31.72 -74.69
C ILE A 994 18.12 -32.50 -76.00
N HIS A 995 19.34 -33.03 -76.23
CA HIS A 995 19.63 -33.85 -77.40
C HIS A 995 18.62 -35.00 -77.56
N LEU A 996 18.43 -35.79 -76.49
CA LEU A 996 17.51 -36.93 -76.46
C LEU A 996 16.07 -36.53 -76.81
N ARG A 997 15.53 -35.51 -76.16
CA ARG A 997 14.13 -35.08 -76.34
C ARG A 997 13.85 -34.45 -77.71
N THR A 998 14.83 -33.75 -78.26
CA THR A 998 14.71 -33.05 -79.55
C THR A 998 15.16 -33.88 -80.76
N THR A 999 15.61 -35.13 -80.57
CA THR A 999 16.19 -35.97 -81.65
C THR A 999 15.21 -36.23 -82.78
N ASP A 1000 13.96 -36.61 -82.49
CA ASP A 1000 12.98 -36.93 -83.53
C ASP A 1000 12.57 -35.68 -84.32
N LEU A 1001 12.41 -34.55 -83.62
CA LEU A 1001 12.14 -33.25 -84.24
C LEU A 1001 13.30 -32.78 -85.11
N TRP A 1002 14.54 -32.97 -84.65
CA TRP A 1002 15.74 -32.66 -85.43
C TRP A 1002 15.84 -33.53 -86.67
N ASN A 1003 15.54 -34.83 -86.56
CA ASN A 1003 15.50 -35.74 -87.70
C ASN A 1003 14.39 -35.34 -88.69
N SER A 1004 13.23 -34.88 -88.20
CA SER A 1004 12.16 -34.34 -89.04
C SER A 1004 12.59 -33.07 -89.79
N LEU A 1005 13.22 -32.13 -89.07
CA LEU A 1005 13.79 -30.91 -89.63
C LEU A 1005 14.84 -31.23 -90.70
N PHE A 1006 15.77 -32.13 -90.37
CA PHE A 1006 16.79 -32.66 -91.27
C PHE A 1006 16.18 -33.28 -92.52
N ASN A 1007 15.16 -34.14 -92.38
CA ASN A 1007 14.44 -34.72 -93.51
C ASN A 1007 13.69 -33.67 -94.34
N GLY A 1008 13.25 -32.56 -93.72
CA GLY A 1008 12.70 -31.39 -94.40
C GLY A 1008 13.76 -30.67 -95.25
N VAL A 1009 14.93 -30.40 -94.67
CA VAL A 1009 16.08 -29.82 -95.38
C VAL A 1009 16.51 -30.72 -96.54
N VAL A 1010 16.65 -32.03 -96.32
CA VAL A 1010 16.98 -33.01 -97.38
C VAL A 1010 15.92 -33.04 -98.48
N ARG A 1011 14.63 -32.95 -98.14
CA ARG A 1011 13.56 -32.82 -99.15
C ARG A 1011 13.70 -31.54 -99.98
N HIS A 1012 14.03 -30.42 -99.34
CA HIS A 1012 14.24 -29.15 -100.04
C HIS A 1012 15.47 -29.21 -100.97
N ILE A 1013 16.56 -29.84 -100.52
CA ILE A 1013 17.75 -30.11 -101.34
C ILE A 1013 17.40 -30.99 -102.53
N ASN A 1014 16.65 -32.07 -102.32
CA ASN A 1014 16.22 -32.94 -103.40
C ASN A 1014 15.31 -32.22 -104.40
N ALA A 1015 14.38 -31.38 -103.94
CA ALA A 1015 13.55 -30.55 -104.82
C ALA A 1015 14.39 -29.54 -105.62
N THR A 1016 15.41 -28.94 -104.99
CA THR A 1016 16.37 -28.03 -105.66
C THR A 1016 17.22 -28.79 -106.67
N LYS A 1017 17.65 -30.01 -106.35
CA LYS A 1017 18.37 -30.93 -107.24
C LYS A 1017 17.51 -31.34 -108.43
N GLU A 1018 16.23 -31.67 -108.21
CA GLU A 1018 15.29 -31.98 -109.28
C GLU A 1018 15.07 -30.78 -110.21
N CYS A 1019 14.93 -29.56 -109.66
CA CYS A 1019 14.91 -28.34 -110.47
C CYS A 1019 16.20 -28.18 -111.30
N ALA A 1020 17.37 -28.30 -110.68
CA ALA A 1020 18.66 -28.20 -111.39
C ALA A 1020 18.81 -29.29 -112.47
N THR A 1021 18.37 -30.52 -112.20
CA THR A 1021 18.42 -31.63 -113.16
C THR A 1021 17.40 -31.46 -114.29
N ALA A 1022 16.24 -30.85 -114.01
CA ALA A 1022 15.24 -30.48 -115.03
C ALA A 1022 15.74 -29.34 -115.95
N ILE A 1023 16.53 -28.41 -115.41
CA ILE A 1023 17.24 -27.40 -116.21
C ILE A 1023 18.29 -28.08 -117.10
N MET A 1024 19.06 -29.03 -116.57
CA MET A 1024 20.14 -29.73 -117.31
C MET A 1024 19.66 -30.79 -118.32
N SER A 1025 18.45 -31.35 -118.18
CA SER A 1025 17.92 -32.42 -119.04
C SER A 1025 17.10 -31.95 -120.24
N LYS A 1026 16.89 -30.63 -120.40
CA LYS A 1026 16.35 -30.08 -121.65
C LYS A 1026 17.42 -30.23 -122.73
N GLU A 1027 17.21 -31.15 -123.69
CA GLU A 1027 17.97 -31.25 -124.95
C GLU A 1027 17.74 -30.00 -125.83
N CYS A 1028 18.20 -28.85 -125.36
CA CYS A 1028 18.22 -27.59 -126.09
C CYS A 1028 19.65 -27.06 -126.11
N LEU A 1029 20.02 -26.43 -127.23
CA LEU A 1029 21.34 -25.84 -127.46
C LEU A 1029 21.74 -24.96 -126.26
N TRP A 1030 22.98 -25.09 -125.79
CA TRP A 1030 23.56 -24.39 -124.63
C TRP A 1030 23.49 -22.84 -124.67
N SER A 1031 22.80 -22.25 -125.65
CA SER A 1031 22.59 -20.80 -125.81
C SER A 1031 21.40 -20.22 -125.05
N ASP A 1032 20.47 -21.05 -124.53
CA ASP A 1032 19.16 -20.59 -124.02
C ASP A 1032 18.97 -20.74 -122.49
N ILE A 1033 20.02 -21.07 -121.73
CA ILE A 1033 19.98 -21.11 -120.26
C ILE A 1033 20.51 -19.78 -119.70
N GLU A 1034 19.69 -19.01 -118.97
CA GLU A 1034 20.16 -17.80 -118.27
C GLU A 1034 21.06 -18.18 -117.08
N ILE A 1035 22.26 -17.59 -117.04
CA ILE A 1035 23.27 -17.84 -115.98
C ILE A 1035 22.70 -17.56 -114.58
N SER A 1036 21.74 -16.64 -114.44
CA SER A 1036 21.09 -16.30 -113.16
C SER A 1036 20.35 -17.46 -112.52
N ASP A 1037 19.66 -18.30 -113.29
CA ASP A 1037 18.89 -19.43 -112.74
C ASP A 1037 19.81 -20.55 -112.23
N LEU A 1038 20.91 -20.81 -112.95
CA LEU A 1038 21.97 -21.72 -112.50
C LEU A 1038 22.70 -21.18 -111.26
N THR A 1039 22.96 -19.87 -111.22
CA THR A 1039 23.61 -19.22 -110.06
C THR A 1039 22.72 -19.28 -108.82
N ASP A 1040 21.41 -19.07 -108.96
CA ASP A 1040 20.45 -19.15 -107.85
C ASP A 1040 20.31 -20.60 -107.33
N CYS A 1041 20.31 -21.60 -108.23
CA CYS A 1041 20.40 -23.01 -107.85
C CYS A 1041 21.72 -23.35 -107.13
N MET A 1042 22.85 -22.83 -107.60
CA MET A 1042 24.17 -23.05 -106.97
C MET A 1042 24.25 -22.43 -105.58
N ILE A 1043 23.74 -21.20 -105.39
CA ILE A 1043 23.67 -20.55 -104.08
C ILE A 1043 22.79 -21.37 -103.14
N LYS A 1044 21.62 -21.82 -103.59
CA LYS A 1044 20.72 -22.66 -102.78
C LYS A 1044 21.33 -24.00 -102.39
N LEU A 1045 22.10 -24.63 -103.28
CA LEU A 1045 22.80 -25.89 -103.01
C LEU A 1045 23.99 -25.70 -102.05
N HIS A 1046 24.79 -24.65 -102.24
CA HIS A 1046 25.92 -24.32 -101.36
C HIS A 1046 25.45 -23.95 -99.95
N ASP A 1047 24.40 -23.13 -99.84
CA ASP A 1047 23.82 -22.77 -98.55
C ASP A 1047 23.22 -23.99 -97.83
N ALA A 1048 22.61 -24.92 -98.58
CA ALA A 1048 22.12 -26.16 -98.00
C ALA A 1048 23.24 -27.10 -97.54
N GLU A 1049 24.36 -27.17 -98.27
CA GLU A 1049 25.57 -27.89 -97.84
C GLU A 1049 26.14 -27.32 -96.53
N SER A 1050 26.19 -25.99 -96.40
CA SER A 1050 26.59 -25.33 -95.15
C SER A 1050 25.67 -25.71 -93.98
N ILE A 1051 24.35 -25.76 -94.20
CA ILE A 1051 23.38 -26.14 -93.16
C ILE A 1051 23.60 -27.59 -92.71
N LEU A 1052 23.82 -28.49 -93.66
CA LEU A 1052 24.09 -29.89 -93.38
C LEU A 1052 25.38 -30.09 -92.58
N ASN A 1053 26.44 -29.35 -92.92
CA ASN A 1053 27.71 -29.39 -92.20
C ASN A 1053 27.56 -28.89 -90.75
N SER A 1054 26.69 -27.91 -90.50
CA SER A 1054 26.38 -27.45 -89.14
C SER A 1054 25.52 -28.41 -88.31
N MET A 1055 24.77 -29.34 -88.94
CA MET A 1055 23.90 -30.28 -88.22
C MET A 1055 24.64 -31.48 -87.57
N GLN A 1056 25.99 -31.51 -87.63
CA GLN A 1056 26.91 -32.52 -87.07
C GLN A 1056 26.24 -33.80 -86.52
N MET A 1057 26.02 -34.79 -87.40
CA MET A 1057 25.50 -36.13 -87.07
C MET A 1057 26.26 -37.24 -87.84
N PRO A 1058 26.22 -38.52 -87.39
CA PRO A 1058 27.25 -39.54 -87.63
C PRO A 1058 27.10 -40.37 -88.92
N LEU A 1059 26.39 -39.87 -89.94
CA LEU A 1059 26.14 -40.60 -91.19
C LEU A 1059 27.02 -40.04 -92.33
N GLN A 1060 28.34 -40.13 -92.17
CA GLN A 1060 29.31 -39.67 -93.19
C GLN A 1060 29.15 -40.35 -94.56
N GLY A 1061 28.63 -41.59 -94.62
CA GLY A 1061 28.53 -42.35 -95.86
C GLY A 1061 27.49 -41.83 -96.86
N ALA A 1062 26.24 -41.61 -96.44
CA ALA A 1062 25.19 -41.11 -97.33
C ALA A 1062 25.38 -39.62 -97.68
N PHE A 1063 26.10 -38.87 -96.83
CA PHE A 1063 26.38 -37.46 -97.03
C PHE A 1063 27.49 -37.20 -98.03
N GLN A 1064 28.57 -37.99 -98.00
CA GLN A 1064 29.59 -37.88 -99.04
C GLN A 1064 28.98 -38.13 -100.40
N ASP A 1065 28.07 -39.10 -100.55
CA ASP A 1065 27.44 -39.34 -101.85
C ASP A 1065 26.58 -38.15 -102.32
N ILE A 1066 25.79 -37.51 -101.45
CA ILE A 1066 24.98 -36.34 -101.82
C ILE A 1066 25.86 -35.10 -102.07
N THR A 1067 26.84 -34.84 -101.21
CA THR A 1067 27.73 -33.67 -101.30
C THR A 1067 28.71 -33.80 -102.47
N LEU A 1068 29.21 -35.01 -102.72
CA LEU A 1068 29.99 -35.35 -103.90
C LEU A 1068 29.13 -35.25 -105.15
N HIS A 1069 27.85 -35.68 -105.13
CA HIS A 1069 26.94 -35.45 -106.26
C HIS A 1069 26.66 -33.97 -106.51
N ILE A 1070 26.48 -33.18 -105.45
CA ILE A 1070 26.25 -31.73 -105.55
C ILE A 1070 27.52 -31.05 -106.06
N SER A 1071 28.69 -31.39 -105.55
CA SER A 1071 29.99 -30.91 -106.04
C SER A 1071 30.24 -31.33 -107.49
N GLU A 1072 29.97 -32.58 -107.85
CA GLU A 1072 30.05 -33.07 -109.23
C GLU A 1072 29.03 -32.39 -110.15
N MET A 1073 27.83 -32.05 -109.65
CA MET A 1073 26.84 -31.28 -110.41
C MET A 1073 27.29 -29.83 -110.58
N CYS A 1074 27.84 -29.20 -109.54
CA CYS A 1074 28.41 -27.86 -109.59
C CYS A 1074 29.68 -27.77 -110.44
N GLU A 1075 30.46 -28.85 -110.55
CA GLU A 1075 31.60 -28.95 -111.50
C GLU A 1075 31.14 -29.24 -112.94
N LYS A 1076 29.99 -29.93 -113.12
CA LYS A 1076 29.42 -30.24 -114.44
C LYS A 1076 28.64 -29.08 -115.06
N ILE A 1077 27.98 -28.29 -114.23
CA ILE A 1077 27.41 -26.97 -114.54
C ILE A 1077 28.57 -26.02 -114.82
#